data_AF-A0A9D9PMA9-F1
#
_entry.id   AF-A0A9D9PMA9-F1
#
_cell.length_a   1.000
_cell.length_b   1.000
_cell.length_c   1.000
_cell.angle_alpha   90.00
_cell.angle_beta   90.00
_cell.angle_gamma   90.00
#
_symmetry.space_group_name_H-M   'P 1'
#
loop_
_entity.id
_entity.type
_entity.pdbx_description
1 polymer ?
#
loop_
_entity_poly.entity_id
_entity_poly.type
_entity_poly.pdbx_seq_one_letter_code
_entity_poly.pdbx_strand_id
1 'polypeptide(L)'
;MNSKAMMDSQKSSVDMNDDNKVNIVDYILLKGALIGIPVPDPDPVAITFEGSSIKAEDSVRLSVEGTKLFITSNGIYEFSGAMTTDAEIIVAVPQTDTGNVELKFDGVTMKNSDSTPCILVENAEKTKITFTGENSLSNTSDIAEDESAVIYAKDDITFTKNSTGTLDITTGSQLGIFCNNDIRFNGGTINIITDSENTGTNKADAVKAKGTVSLNDGTLTIDSAGDGLKSSKDNVEINGGTLTVKAGNDAVQAETTLVISGGDVTACGDRGLRSEGTVTISGGTVLATATDDQCRNLTTSDQASIALDLTKEWSKNNPITLTDGSGKTVFDKNTLKKYRYVVVSSPDLKAGTAYNVYAGGIEVKSSSDIKAGETAAYSDVNNTFKSSLLYSDIFDRSSVHRIEVEMNDWDNFLAHSQDEEYYPCDVVIDGERIENVGIRTKGHSSNMFVYQAGKDKYSFRIKFDKYNKSGNYKGLTEICMNNFYSDPSCMRDILCYDVMYDLDALAPKTSYTDMYLNGKLYSFYLLCEQPGTTLGERYATSDDAVLYKAADVGNSYDCTFRSSMKLNNFEVKFGTDDELKHIAELKDAINKVTSTNYKFIEDIIDVPSWLKGFAVNAVMGNYDSYNGQMAHNYYVEYTDGKMYYVGWDYNLSVGNFMDYGAAAESDITTGLYQADAKQRPMLTNLLAVPEYREMYYSYVKQIVNYYSDPVKTINSHASLIRDHVKADPRFFFTFDQFETNIAKSANGLQVRNGGGGGMWGGFGGGGFFGGGLFSYGGDSVSIADFMIKRNEYIHSKLGF
;
A
#
# COMPACT_ATOMS: atom_id res chain seq x y z
N MET A 1 -22.28 91.14 -6.65
CA MET A 1 -22.85 89.79 -6.42
C MET A 1 -21.95 89.09 -5.40
N ASN A 2 -22.55 88.44 -4.42
CA ASN A 2 -21.91 88.07 -3.15
C ASN A 2 -21.18 86.72 -3.29
N SER A 3 -19.86 86.67 -3.11
CA SER A 3 -19.03 85.46 -3.31
C SER A 3 -19.43 84.27 -2.44
N LYS A 4 -20.04 84.55 -1.27
CA LYS A 4 -20.56 83.53 -0.35
C LYS A 4 -21.77 82.76 -0.90
N ALA A 5 -22.67 83.46 -1.60
CA ALA A 5 -23.83 82.83 -2.24
C ALA A 5 -23.44 81.97 -3.45
N MET A 6 -22.33 82.31 -4.12
CA MET A 6 -21.78 81.49 -5.21
C MET A 6 -21.13 80.20 -4.68
N MET A 7 -20.35 80.28 -3.59
CA MET A 7 -19.74 79.11 -2.94
C MET A 7 -20.77 78.17 -2.30
N ASP A 8 -21.82 78.71 -1.65
CA ASP A 8 -22.87 77.90 -1.05
C ASP A 8 -23.74 77.20 -2.14
N SER A 9 -23.98 77.86 -3.29
CA SER A 9 -24.66 77.23 -4.43
C SER A 9 -23.82 76.19 -5.18
N GLN A 10 -22.49 76.31 -5.13
CA GLN A 10 -21.59 75.31 -5.70
C GLN A 10 -21.47 74.12 -4.76
N LYS A 11 -21.39 74.31 -3.44
CA LYS A 11 -21.38 73.21 -2.45
C LYS A 11 -22.61 72.32 -2.54
N SER A 12 -23.82 72.89 -2.64
CA SER A 12 -25.05 72.09 -2.75
C SER A 12 -25.22 71.36 -4.10
N SER A 13 -24.31 71.56 -5.05
CA SER A 13 -24.34 70.92 -6.38
C SER A 13 -23.34 69.78 -6.55
N VAL A 14 -22.44 69.58 -5.57
CA VAL A 14 -21.41 68.53 -5.58
C VAL A 14 -21.38 67.71 -4.29
N ASP A 15 -22.24 68.02 -3.32
CA ASP A 15 -22.55 67.19 -2.15
C ASP A 15 -23.76 66.34 -2.53
N MET A 16 -23.51 65.12 -2.98
CA MET A 16 -24.53 64.23 -3.57
C MET A 16 -25.26 63.42 -2.51
N ASN A 17 -24.77 63.40 -1.26
CA ASN A 17 -25.37 62.69 -0.14
C ASN A 17 -25.96 63.61 0.95
N ASP A 18 -25.93 64.94 0.73
CA ASP A 18 -26.42 65.98 1.63
C ASP A 18 -25.78 65.96 3.04
N ASP A 19 -24.52 65.50 3.16
CA ASP A 19 -23.81 65.39 4.44
C ASP A 19 -23.07 66.68 4.88
N ASN A 20 -23.22 67.75 4.10
CA ASN A 20 -22.58 69.06 4.23
C ASN A 20 -21.04 69.04 4.08
N LYS A 21 -20.48 67.93 3.60
CA LYS A 21 -19.07 67.79 3.20
C LYS A 21 -19.03 67.46 1.71
N VAL A 22 -17.94 67.83 1.05
CA VAL A 22 -17.66 67.40 -0.32
C VAL A 22 -16.51 66.43 -0.21
N ASN A 23 -16.78 65.14 -0.38
CA ASN A 23 -15.84 64.05 -0.13
C ASN A 23 -15.97 62.96 -1.23
N ILE A 24 -15.23 61.86 -1.06
CA ILE A 24 -15.15 60.80 -2.09
C ILE A 24 -16.50 60.10 -2.33
N VAL A 25 -17.39 60.09 -1.32
CA VAL A 25 -18.75 59.52 -1.45
C VAL A 25 -19.55 60.33 -2.47
N ASP A 26 -19.39 61.64 -2.48
CA ASP A 26 -20.05 62.52 -3.46
C ASP A 26 -19.49 62.33 -4.86
N TYR A 27 -18.20 62.09 -4.99
CA TYR A 27 -17.56 61.77 -6.27
C TYR A 27 -18.06 60.44 -6.84
N ILE A 28 -18.27 59.43 -6.00
CA ILE A 28 -18.80 58.11 -6.38
C ILE A 28 -20.26 58.24 -6.81
N LEU A 29 -21.09 58.96 -6.04
CA LEU A 29 -22.50 59.22 -6.37
C LEU A 29 -22.65 60.06 -7.65
N LEU A 30 -21.78 61.07 -7.84
CA LEU A 30 -21.76 61.89 -9.05
C LEU A 30 -21.30 61.07 -10.28
N LYS A 31 -20.32 60.16 -10.10
CA LYS A 31 -19.96 59.18 -11.13
C LYS A 31 -21.10 58.21 -11.43
N GLY A 32 -21.82 57.73 -10.43
CA GLY A 32 -23.00 56.88 -10.60
C GLY A 32 -24.14 57.58 -11.33
N ALA A 33 -24.34 58.88 -11.08
CA ALA A 33 -25.38 59.69 -11.70
C ALA A 33 -25.10 60.11 -13.16
N LEU A 34 -23.83 60.07 -13.62
CA LEU A 34 -23.41 60.59 -14.93
C LEU A 34 -23.25 59.54 -16.04
N ILE A 35 -23.38 58.24 -15.75
CA ILE A 35 -22.72 57.25 -16.61
C ILE A 35 -23.64 56.09 -17.06
N GLY A 36 -24.08 56.18 -18.32
CA GLY A 36 -24.38 55.06 -19.21
C GLY A 36 -23.18 54.70 -20.12
N ILE A 37 -21.95 54.80 -19.63
CA ILE A 37 -20.69 54.43 -20.30
C ILE A 37 -19.97 53.38 -19.44
N PRO A 38 -19.33 52.34 -19.98
CA PRO A 38 -18.57 51.39 -19.16
C PRO A 38 -17.47 52.13 -18.38
N VAL A 39 -17.51 52.03 -17.05
CA VAL A 39 -16.38 52.45 -16.20
C VAL A 39 -15.24 51.45 -16.48
N PRO A 40 -14.00 51.91 -16.74
CA PRO A 40 -12.85 51.01 -16.81
C PRO A 40 -12.76 50.22 -15.50
N ASP A 41 -12.44 48.93 -15.56
CA ASP A 41 -12.14 48.17 -14.34
C ASP A 41 -11.07 48.92 -13.53
N PRO A 42 -11.23 49.09 -12.20
CA PRO A 42 -10.27 49.81 -11.40
C PRO A 42 -8.91 49.10 -11.43
N ASP A 43 -7.81 49.86 -11.49
CA ASP A 43 -6.45 49.32 -11.51
C ASP A 43 -6.22 48.40 -10.30
N PRO A 44 -5.56 47.23 -10.47
CA PRO A 44 -5.24 46.33 -9.36
C PRO A 44 -4.45 47.02 -8.23
N VAL A 45 -4.73 46.66 -6.98
CA VAL A 45 -3.98 47.14 -5.81
C VAL A 45 -2.91 46.12 -5.45
N ALA A 46 -1.64 46.50 -5.60
CA ALA A 46 -0.52 45.68 -5.15
C ALA A 46 -0.37 45.71 -3.62
N ILE A 47 -0.23 44.54 -3.02
CA ILE A 47 -0.05 44.29 -1.60
C ILE A 47 1.14 43.34 -1.43
N THR A 48 2.06 43.70 -0.54
CA THR A 48 3.25 42.87 -0.27
C THR A 48 3.36 42.58 1.22
N PHE A 49 3.52 41.31 1.55
CA PHE A 49 3.87 40.84 2.89
C PHE A 49 5.39 40.83 3.07
N GLU A 50 5.88 41.63 4.02
CA GLU A 50 7.31 41.82 4.31
C GLU A 50 7.60 41.39 5.76
N GLY A 51 7.53 40.10 6.06
CA GLY A 51 7.81 39.55 7.38
C GLY A 51 6.73 39.92 8.40
N SER A 52 6.92 40.98 9.18
CA SER A 52 5.97 41.38 10.23
C SER A 52 5.12 42.59 9.84
N SER A 53 5.07 42.96 8.55
CA SER A 53 4.33 44.13 8.08
C SER A 53 3.69 43.92 6.71
N ILE A 54 2.57 44.60 6.49
CA ILE A 54 1.82 44.62 5.23
C ILE A 54 2.07 45.96 4.53
N LYS A 55 2.53 45.92 3.29
CA LYS A 55 2.70 47.09 2.42
C LYS A 55 1.55 47.17 1.43
N ALA A 56 0.85 48.29 1.41
CA ALA A 56 -0.21 48.57 0.44
C ALA A 56 -0.33 50.09 0.22
N GLU A 57 -0.47 50.53 -1.03
CA GLU A 57 -0.57 51.95 -1.40
C GLU A 57 -1.95 52.28 -1.99
N ASP A 58 -3.02 52.06 -1.22
CA ASP A 58 -4.38 52.50 -1.56
C ASP A 58 -5.20 52.80 -0.30
N SER A 59 -5.24 54.07 0.10
CA SER A 59 -5.98 54.49 1.31
C SER A 59 -7.48 54.65 1.10
N VAL A 60 -8.01 54.32 -0.09
CA VAL A 60 -9.43 54.46 -0.43
C VAL A 60 -10.12 53.12 -0.34
N ARG A 61 -9.52 52.09 -0.93
CA ARG A 61 -10.10 50.74 -1.05
C ARG A 61 -9.71 49.80 0.09
N LEU A 62 -8.65 50.13 0.83
CA LEU A 62 -8.18 49.33 1.95
C LEU A 62 -7.60 50.17 3.10
N SER A 63 -7.44 49.55 4.26
CA SER A 63 -6.64 50.05 5.38
C SER A 63 -5.80 48.94 6.00
N VAL A 64 -4.62 49.29 6.53
CA VAL A 64 -3.73 48.37 7.25
C VAL A 64 -3.68 48.80 8.71
N GLU A 65 -4.06 47.92 9.62
CA GLU A 65 -3.95 48.12 11.07
C GLU A 65 -3.07 47.03 11.69
N GLY A 66 -1.79 47.34 11.87
CA GLY A 66 -0.81 46.34 12.33
C GLY A 66 -0.62 45.24 11.30
N THR A 67 -1.00 44.01 11.64
CA THR A 67 -0.96 42.84 10.75
C THR A 67 -2.34 42.46 10.19
N LYS A 68 -3.33 43.34 10.34
CA LYS A 68 -4.67 43.18 9.74
C LYS A 68 -4.81 44.09 8.53
N LEU A 69 -5.24 43.54 7.40
CA LEU A 69 -5.59 44.27 6.19
C LEU A 69 -7.10 44.26 6.01
N PHE A 70 -7.73 45.43 6.01
CA PHE A 70 -9.15 45.59 5.75
C PHE A 70 -9.38 46.02 4.30
N ILE A 71 -10.07 45.21 3.52
CA ILE A 71 -10.58 45.54 2.18
C ILE A 71 -12.02 46.02 2.34
N THR A 72 -12.28 47.27 1.96
CA THR A 72 -13.57 47.97 2.22
C THR A 72 -14.28 48.41 0.94
N SER A 73 -13.72 48.11 -0.23
CA SER A 73 -14.35 48.36 -1.54
C SER A 73 -14.14 47.18 -2.49
N ASN A 74 -14.99 47.07 -3.51
CA ASN A 74 -14.78 46.13 -4.61
C ASN A 74 -13.44 46.39 -5.33
N GLY A 75 -12.95 45.38 -6.06
CA GLY A 75 -11.73 45.52 -6.85
C GLY A 75 -10.84 44.28 -6.87
N ILE A 76 -9.69 44.44 -7.51
CA ILE A 76 -8.66 43.41 -7.64
C ILE A 76 -7.49 43.76 -6.72
N TYR A 77 -7.06 42.80 -5.91
CA TYR A 77 -6.00 42.94 -4.90
C TYR A 77 -4.93 41.89 -5.14
N GLU A 78 -3.71 42.29 -5.46
CA GLU A 78 -2.60 41.42 -5.85
C GLU A 78 -1.61 41.28 -4.70
N PHE A 79 -1.54 40.09 -4.12
CA PHE A 79 -0.73 39.75 -2.96
C PHE A 79 0.52 38.97 -3.35
N SER A 80 1.62 39.29 -2.69
CA SER A 80 2.89 38.58 -2.80
C SER A 80 3.65 38.62 -1.47
N GLY A 81 4.60 37.70 -1.28
CA GLY A 81 5.50 37.69 -0.13
C GLY A 81 4.96 36.91 1.07
N ALA A 82 5.65 37.02 2.20
CA ALA A 82 5.39 36.17 3.36
C ALA A 82 5.23 36.96 4.65
N MET A 83 4.27 36.54 5.47
CA MET A 83 4.13 36.95 6.87
C MET A 83 4.84 35.97 7.80
N THR A 84 5.64 36.48 8.74
CA THR A 84 6.32 35.70 9.80
C THR A 84 5.59 35.77 11.14
N THR A 85 4.52 36.55 11.22
CA THR A 85 3.66 36.74 12.38
C THR A 85 2.20 36.61 11.96
N ASP A 86 1.33 36.31 12.91
CA ASP A 86 -0.12 36.23 12.70
C ASP A 86 -0.64 37.46 11.96
N ALA A 87 -1.39 37.21 10.89
CA ALA A 87 -1.88 38.21 9.96
C ALA A 87 -3.24 37.80 9.38
N GLU A 88 -4.06 38.79 9.06
CA GLU A 88 -5.44 38.58 8.65
C GLU A 88 -5.78 39.48 7.46
N ILE A 89 -6.31 38.88 6.40
CA ILE A 89 -6.98 39.61 5.31
C ILE A 89 -8.47 39.62 5.60
N ILE A 90 -9.05 40.80 5.80
CA ILE A 90 -10.45 41.00 6.17
C ILE A 90 -11.18 41.68 5.02
N VAL A 91 -12.13 40.99 4.39
CA VAL A 91 -13.00 41.53 3.34
C VAL A 91 -14.32 41.98 3.97
N ALA A 92 -14.49 43.30 4.06
CA ALA A 92 -15.64 43.95 4.69
C ALA A 92 -16.21 45.05 3.77
N VAL A 93 -16.64 44.66 2.56
CA VAL A 93 -17.14 45.55 1.50
C VAL A 93 -18.63 45.82 1.67
N PRO A 94 -19.06 47.07 1.96
CA PRO A 94 -20.47 47.38 2.24
C PRO A 94 -21.42 46.83 1.18
N GLN A 95 -22.58 46.33 1.59
CA GLN A 95 -23.59 45.73 0.69
C GLN A 95 -24.10 46.67 -0.42
N THR A 96 -23.89 47.99 -0.28
CA THR A 96 -24.17 48.98 -1.33
C THR A 96 -23.16 48.93 -2.49
N ASP A 97 -21.97 48.38 -2.25
CA ASP A 97 -20.94 48.15 -3.25
C ASP A 97 -21.07 46.72 -3.80
N THR A 98 -21.75 46.62 -4.95
CA THR A 98 -22.18 45.36 -5.57
C THR A 98 -21.13 44.73 -6.50
N GLY A 99 -19.90 45.28 -6.52
CA GLY A 99 -18.83 44.70 -7.33
C GLY A 99 -18.17 43.49 -6.69
N ASN A 100 -17.34 42.79 -7.48
CA ASN A 100 -16.59 41.65 -6.98
C ASN A 100 -15.34 42.10 -6.21
N VAL A 101 -14.94 41.34 -5.20
CA VAL A 101 -13.60 41.37 -4.62
C VAL A 101 -12.81 40.19 -5.16
N GLU A 102 -11.65 40.43 -5.77
CA GLU A 102 -10.75 39.37 -6.22
C GLU A 102 -9.39 39.49 -5.51
N LEU A 103 -9.06 38.48 -4.71
CA LEU A 103 -7.76 38.30 -4.08
C LEU A 103 -6.89 37.45 -5.02
N LYS A 104 -5.79 38.02 -5.51
CA LYS A 104 -4.84 37.35 -6.40
C LYS A 104 -3.55 37.04 -5.64
N PHE A 105 -3.19 35.78 -5.47
CA PHE A 105 -2.00 35.36 -4.73
C PHE A 105 -0.89 34.90 -5.67
N ASP A 106 0.32 35.41 -5.48
CA ASP A 106 1.53 34.96 -6.18
C ASP A 106 2.71 34.88 -5.21
N GLY A 107 3.01 33.67 -4.72
CA GLY A 107 4.06 33.47 -3.72
C GLY A 107 3.67 33.97 -2.32
N VAL A 108 2.42 33.77 -1.91
CA VAL A 108 1.89 34.22 -0.61
C VAL A 108 2.07 33.16 0.47
N THR A 109 2.67 33.53 1.60
CA THR A 109 2.71 32.69 2.81
C THR A 109 2.12 33.43 4.02
N MET A 110 1.15 32.83 4.68
CA MET A 110 0.58 33.32 5.95
C MET A 110 0.47 32.19 6.97
N LYS A 111 0.64 32.55 8.24
CA LYS A 111 0.48 31.63 9.38
C LYS A 111 -0.15 32.37 10.55
N ASN A 112 -1.20 31.78 11.13
CA ASN A 112 -1.77 32.18 12.42
C ASN A 112 -1.55 31.10 13.48
N SER A 113 -1.61 31.52 14.75
CA SER A 113 -1.42 30.65 15.92
C SER A 113 -2.53 30.76 16.95
N ASP A 114 -3.53 31.63 16.70
CA ASP A 114 -4.72 31.81 17.52
C ASP A 114 -5.99 31.35 16.76
N SER A 115 -7.18 31.68 17.27
CA SER A 115 -8.43 31.27 16.61
C SER A 115 -8.78 32.07 15.34
N THR A 116 -7.99 33.08 14.95
CA THR A 116 -8.30 33.95 13.81
C THR A 116 -7.94 33.32 12.46
N PRO A 117 -8.75 33.52 11.42
CA PRO A 117 -8.46 33.01 10.09
C PRO A 117 -7.33 33.80 9.43
N CYS A 118 -6.64 33.20 8.46
CA CYS A 118 -5.77 33.96 7.54
C CYS A 118 -6.62 34.88 6.64
N ILE A 119 -7.81 34.44 6.25
CA ILE A 119 -8.76 35.19 5.43
C ILE A 119 -10.14 35.17 6.09
N LEU A 120 -10.65 36.34 6.43
CA LEU A 120 -12.02 36.57 6.90
C LEU A 120 -12.82 37.34 5.87
N VAL A 121 -13.81 36.71 5.25
CA VAL A 121 -14.83 37.43 4.45
C VAL A 121 -16.01 37.73 5.36
N GLU A 122 -16.10 38.97 5.84
CA GLU A 122 -17.24 39.43 6.64
C GLU A 122 -18.44 39.77 5.78
N ASN A 123 -18.20 40.48 4.67
CA ASN A 123 -19.24 40.79 3.71
C ASN A 123 -18.65 41.21 2.36
N ALA A 124 -19.20 40.67 1.27
CA ALA A 124 -19.02 41.12 -0.10
C ALA A 124 -20.07 40.46 -0.99
N GLU A 125 -20.50 41.12 -2.08
CA GLU A 125 -21.42 40.50 -3.05
C GLU A 125 -20.85 39.17 -3.58
N LYS A 126 -19.55 39.18 -3.96
CA LYS A 126 -18.79 37.97 -4.34
C LYS A 126 -17.32 38.13 -3.99
N THR A 127 -16.76 37.12 -3.33
CA THR A 127 -15.31 37.01 -3.13
C THR A 127 -14.72 35.92 -4.01
N LYS A 128 -13.65 36.29 -4.73
CA LYS A 128 -12.89 35.40 -5.60
C LYS A 128 -11.46 35.29 -5.10
N ILE A 129 -10.89 34.08 -5.15
CA ILE A 129 -9.47 33.84 -4.93
C ILE A 129 -8.87 33.26 -6.21
N THR A 130 -7.87 33.93 -6.75
CA THR A 130 -7.08 33.49 -7.90
C THR A 130 -5.64 33.31 -7.44
N PHE A 131 -4.96 32.24 -7.79
CA PHE A 131 -3.59 32.01 -7.32
C PHE A 131 -2.66 31.46 -8.40
N THR A 132 -1.45 32.01 -8.44
CA THR A 132 -0.30 31.60 -9.25
C THR A 132 0.89 31.30 -8.32
N GLY A 133 1.93 30.64 -8.84
CA GLY A 133 3.06 30.22 -8.00
C GLY A 133 2.66 29.24 -6.88
N GLU A 134 3.46 29.17 -5.83
CA GLU A 134 3.19 28.36 -4.64
C GLU A 134 2.74 29.27 -3.50
N ASN A 135 1.60 28.97 -2.87
CA ASN A 135 1.02 29.77 -1.80
C ASN A 135 0.66 28.86 -0.63
N SER A 136 0.82 29.33 0.59
CA SER A 136 0.58 28.55 1.80
C SER A 136 -0.15 29.37 2.87
N LEU A 137 -1.27 28.88 3.36
CA LEU A 137 -1.99 29.44 4.50
C LEU A 137 -2.03 28.40 5.60
N SER A 138 -1.72 28.77 6.84
CA SER A 138 -1.73 27.82 7.94
C SER A 138 -2.27 28.39 9.22
N ASN A 139 -2.90 27.53 10.03
CA ASN A 139 -3.22 27.85 11.41
C ASN A 139 -2.79 26.70 12.33
N THR A 140 -1.91 26.99 13.29
CA THR A 140 -1.39 26.00 14.24
C THR A 140 -2.09 26.03 15.60
N SER A 141 -3.24 26.69 15.70
CA SER A 141 -4.04 26.73 16.92
C SER A 141 -4.67 25.37 17.21
N ASP A 142 -4.50 24.91 18.44
CA ASP A 142 -5.23 23.74 18.97
C ASP A 142 -6.63 24.10 19.46
N ILE A 143 -7.02 25.38 19.39
CA ILE A 143 -8.31 25.87 19.85
C ILE A 143 -9.37 25.54 18.79
N ALA A 144 -10.18 24.52 19.06
CA ALA A 144 -11.38 24.19 18.30
C ALA A 144 -12.55 25.12 18.71
N GLU A 145 -12.55 26.36 18.24
CA GLU A 145 -13.77 27.18 18.29
C GLU A 145 -14.75 26.71 17.20
N ASP A 146 -16.05 26.74 17.51
CA ASP A 146 -17.08 26.32 16.58
C ASP A 146 -17.00 27.15 15.29
N GLU A 147 -16.96 26.45 14.15
CA GLU A 147 -16.84 27.04 12.82
C GLU A 147 -15.59 27.92 12.56
N SER A 148 -14.55 27.81 13.40
CA SER A 148 -13.24 28.44 13.10
C SER A 148 -12.51 27.75 11.95
N ALA A 149 -11.80 28.52 11.12
CA ALA A 149 -11.17 28.03 9.89
C ALA A 149 -9.94 28.85 9.47
N VAL A 150 -9.06 28.29 8.62
CA VAL A 150 -7.96 29.06 7.99
C VAL A 150 -8.51 30.11 7.02
N ILE A 151 -9.53 29.72 6.24
CA ILE A 151 -10.33 30.63 5.41
C ILE A 151 -11.77 30.58 5.91
N TYR A 152 -12.27 31.69 6.44
CA TYR A 152 -13.64 31.84 6.88
C TYR A 152 -14.37 32.82 5.97
N ALA A 153 -15.53 32.44 5.44
CA ALA A 153 -16.37 33.34 4.65
C ALA A 153 -17.84 33.35 5.09
N LYS A 154 -18.39 34.55 5.34
CA LYS A 154 -19.84 34.72 5.58
C LYS A 154 -20.65 34.70 4.28
N ASP A 155 -20.05 35.14 3.19
CA ASP A 155 -20.64 35.14 1.84
C ASP A 155 -19.95 34.13 0.92
N ASP A 156 -20.45 33.99 -0.31
CA ASP A 156 -19.90 33.07 -1.32
C ASP A 156 -18.40 33.28 -1.56
N ILE A 157 -17.69 32.17 -1.67
CA ILE A 157 -16.26 32.15 -2.02
C ILE A 157 -16.00 31.27 -3.25
N THR A 158 -15.23 31.81 -4.19
CA THR A 158 -14.90 31.12 -5.45
C THR A 158 -13.40 31.10 -5.69
N PHE A 159 -12.81 29.91 -5.74
CA PHE A 159 -11.47 29.69 -6.27
C PHE A 159 -11.56 29.63 -7.79
N THR A 160 -10.93 30.57 -8.48
CA THR A 160 -11.26 30.83 -9.89
C THR A 160 -10.56 29.86 -10.85
N LYS A 161 -11.14 29.73 -12.05
CA LYS A 161 -10.53 28.99 -13.17
C LYS A 161 -9.21 29.58 -13.70
N ASN A 162 -8.88 30.80 -13.28
CA ASN A 162 -7.64 31.46 -13.66
C ASN A 162 -6.48 31.08 -12.72
N SER A 163 -6.75 30.33 -11.66
CA SER A 163 -5.70 29.79 -10.80
C SER A 163 -4.89 28.73 -11.55
N THR A 164 -3.58 28.95 -11.64
CA THR A 164 -2.63 28.03 -12.28
C THR A 164 -1.54 27.55 -11.34
N GLY A 165 -1.49 28.09 -10.12
CA GLY A 165 -0.54 27.71 -9.07
C GLY A 165 -1.10 26.70 -8.07
N THR A 166 -0.45 26.65 -6.91
CA THR A 166 -0.83 25.80 -5.77
C THR A 166 -1.22 26.68 -4.57
N LEU A 167 -2.22 26.25 -3.82
CA LEU A 167 -2.61 26.77 -2.51
C LEU A 167 -2.62 25.62 -1.49
N ASP A 168 -1.62 25.63 -0.59
CA ASP A 168 -1.52 24.68 0.52
C ASP A 168 -2.19 25.26 1.76
N ILE A 169 -3.11 24.51 2.37
CA ILE A 169 -3.82 24.87 3.59
C ILE A 169 -3.52 23.82 4.65
N THR A 170 -2.88 24.23 5.74
CA THR A 170 -2.57 23.34 6.86
C THR A 170 -3.20 23.84 8.14
N THR A 171 -3.96 22.99 8.81
CA THR A 171 -4.62 23.32 10.07
C THR A 171 -4.42 22.22 11.11
N GLY A 172 -4.43 22.64 12.38
CA GLY A 172 -4.67 21.77 13.53
C GLY A 172 -6.18 21.67 13.76
N SER A 173 -6.65 22.00 14.97
CA SER A 173 -8.02 21.78 15.45
C SER A 173 -9.16 22.50 14.71
N GLN A 174 -8.85 23.34 13.72
CA GLN A 174 -9.82 24.17 13.00
C GLN A 174 -10.10 23.61 11.60
N LEU A 175 -11.18 24.09 10.99
CA LEU A 175 -11.51 23.76 9.60
C LEU A 175 -10.47 24.33 8.62
N GLY A 176 -10.28 23.68 7.47
CA GLY A 176 -9.46 24.28 6.41
C GLY A 176 -10.17 25.50 5.81
N ILE A 177 -11.34 25.26 5.21
CA ILE A 177 -12.18 26.29 4.60
C ILE A 177 -13.59 26.16 5.15
N PHE A 178 -14.12 27.26 5.69
CA PHE A 178 -15.51 27.36 6.12
C PHE A 178 -16.26 28.49 5.42
N CYS A 179 -17.48 28.21 4.95
CA CYS A 179 -18.35 29.21 4.33
C CYS A 179 -19.81 29.09 4.81
N ASN A 180 -20.45 30.22 5.13
CA ASN A 180 -21.87 30.24 5.47
C ASN A 180 -22.82 30.13 4.25
N ASN A 181 -22.31 30.34 3.05
CA ASN A 181 -23.03 30.16 1.78
C ASN A 181 -22.27 29.14 0.91
N ASP A 182 -22.03 29.44 -0.37
CA ASP A 182 -21.50 28.49 -1.33
C ASP A 182 -19.98 28.57 -1.49
N ILE A 183 -19.35 27.40 -1.64
CA ILE A 183 -17.93 27.27 -2.01
C ILE A 183 -17.84 26.73 -3.44
N ARG A 184 -17.05 27.39 -4.30
CA ARG A 184 -16.85 26.96 -5.69
C ARG A 184 -15.37 26.81 -6.02
N PHE A 185 -14.95 25.62 -6.39
CA PHE A 185 -13.61 25.31 -6.89
C PHE A 185 -13.66 25.19 -8.42
N ASN A 186 -13.10 26.16 -9.12
CA ASN A 186 -13.15 26.23 -10.59
C ASN A 186 -11.78 26.07 -11.26
N GLY A 187 -10.69 25.91 -10.51
CA GLY A 187 -9.33 25.78 -11.05
C GLY A 187 -8.22 25.85 -10.00
N GLY A 188 -6.98 25.67 -10.45
CA GLY A 188 -5.78 25.62 -9.60
C GLY A 188 -5.60 24.28 -8.88
N THR A 189 -4.48 24.15 -8.15
CA THR A 189 -4.23 23.02 -7.24
C THR A 189 -4.40 23.48 -5.79
N ILE A 190 -5.25 22.81 -5.02
CA ILE A 190 -5.47 23.10 -3.60
C ILE A 190 -5.22 21.84 -2.80
N ASN A 191 -4.35 21.94 -1.80
CA ASN A 191 -4.05 20.84 -0.88
C ASN A 191 -4.49 21.26 0.53
N ILE A 192 -5.22 20.38 1.24
CA ILE A 192 -5.72 20.67 2.60
C ILE A 192 -5.34 19.53 3.54
N ILE A 193 -4.70 19.85 4.65
CA ILE A 193 -4.34 18.91 5.72
C ILE A 193 -4.91 19.43 7.05
N THR A 194 -5.78 18.67 7.71
CA THR A 194 -6.39 19.08 8.99
C THR A 194 -5.81 18.42 10.24
N ASP A 195 -4.91 17.46 10.09
CA ASP A 195 -4.18 16.86 11.20
C ASP A 195 -2.70 16.93 10.88
N SER A 196 -2.14 18.14 11.02
CA SER A 196 -0.73 18.44 10.69
C SER A 196 0.28 17.54 11.42
N GLU A 197 -0.10 17.02 12.59
CA GLU A 197 0.70 16.11 13.41
C GLU A 197 0.37 14.62 13.16
N ASN A 198 -0.62 14.33 12.32
CA ASN A 198 -1.07 12.98 11.95
C ASN A 198 -1.35 12.09 13.17
N THR A 199 -1.98 12.66 14.20
CA THR A 199 -2.28 12.00 15.48
C THR A 199 -3.58 11.20 15.47
N GLY A 200 -4.49 11.50 14.55
CA GLY A 200 -5.85 10.98 14.50
C GLY A 200 -6.77 11.46 15.64
N THR A 201 -6.32 12.41 16.47
CA THR A 201 -7.10 12.90 17.62
C THR A 201 -7.93 14.13 17.29
N ASN A 202 -7.48 14.94 16.34
CA ASN A 202 -8.27 16.03 15.80
C ASN A 202 -9.34 15.47 14.84
N LYS A 203 -10.51 16.10 14.74
CA LYS A 203 -11.59 15.68 13.84
C LYS A 203 -12.13 16.84 13.00
N ALA A 204 -11.26 17.80 12.67
CA ALA A 204 -11.63 18.93 11.86
C ALA A 204 -11.91 18.55 10.40
N ASP A 205 -13.01 19.06 9.86
CA ASP A 205 -13.38 18.90 8.46
C ASP A 205 -12.45 19.79 7.58
N ALA A 206 -12.05 19.32 6.41
CA ALA A 206 -11.20 20.10 5.51
C ALA A 206 -11.97 21.25 4.84
N VAL A 207 -13.13 20.95 4.25
CA VAL A 207 -14.00 21.92 3.61
C VAL A 207 -15.41 21.76 4.13
N LYS A 208 -15.98 22.84 4.67
CA LYS A 208 -17.36 22.86 5.16
C LYS A 208 -18.09 24.11 4.68
N ALA A 209 -19.21 23.91 4.01
CA ALA A 209 -20.17 24.95 3.70
C ALA A 209 -21.51 24.73 4.43
N LYS A 210 -22.23 25.82 4.70
CA LYS A 210 -23.67 25.74 4.97
C LYS A 210 -24.46 25.67 3.67
N GLY A 211 -24.03 26.35 2.60
CA GLY A 211 -24.57 26.23 1.25
C GLY A 211 -23.93 25.07 0.47
N THR A 212 -23.95 25.18 -0.86
CA THR A 212 -23.43 24.16 -1.77
C THR A 212 -21.90 24.20 -1.84
N VAL A 213 -21.26 23.02 -1.84
CA VAL A 213 -19.84 22.87 -2.20
C VAL A 213 -19.76 22.32 -3.62
N SER A 214 -19.11 23.03 -4.54
CA SER A 214 -18.95 22.59 -5.93
C SER A 214 -17.48 22.50 -6.35
N LEU A 215 -17.11 21.37 -6.97
CA LEU A 215 -15.86 21.20 -7.72
C LEU A 215 -16.19 21.14 -9.20
N ASN A 216 -15.85 22.19 -9.94
CA ASN A 216 -16.13 22.33 -11.37
C ASN A 216 -14.90 22.02 -12.23
N ASP A 217 -13.70 22.37 -11.76
CA ASP A 217 -12.42 22.08 -12.41
C ASP A 217 -11.25 22.28 -11.41
N GLY A 218 -10.02 21.95 -11.80
CA GLY A 218 -8.81 22.01 -10.97
C GLY A 218 -8.56 20.73 -10.17
N THR A 219 -7.60 20.78 -9.26
CA THR A 219 -7.20 19.66 -8.40
C THR A 219 -7.40 20.01 -6.93
N LEU A 220 -8.15 19.17 -6.22
CA LEU A 220 -8.36 19.28 -4.78
C LEU A 220 -7.89 17.99 -4.09
N THR A 221 -6.85 18.11 -3.26
CA THR A 221 -6.27 17.01 -2.48
C THR A 221 -6.49 17.26 -0.99
N ILE A 222 -7.07 16.30 -0.28
CA ILE A 222 -7.47 16.44 1.13
C ILE A 222 -6.94 15.25 1.94
N ASP A 223 -6.25 15.55 3.05
CA ASP A 223 -5.99 14.62 4.16
C ASP A 223 -6.63 15.20 5.43
N SER A 224 -7.87 14.81 5.70
CA SER A 224 -8.66 15.30 6.83
C SER A 224 -8.82 14.25 7.91
N ALA A 225 -8.78 14.67 9.17
CA ALA A 225 -9.15 13.79 10.28
C ALA A 225 -10.66 13.82 10.60
N GLY A 226 -11.37 14.87 10.17
CA GLY A 226 -12.84 14.90 10.07
C GLY A 226 -13.33 14.56 8.67
N ASP A 227 -14.39 15.24 8.24
CA ASP A 227 -14.96 15.10 6.89
C ASP A 227 -14.07 15.77 5.83
N GLY A 228 -14.06 15.23 4.61
CA GLY A 228 -13.31 15.81 3.50
C GLY A 228 -14.02 17.03 2.91
N LEU A 229 -15.06 16.76 2.12
CA LEU A 229 -15.97 17.78 1.58
C LEU A 229 -17.33 17.70 2.25
N LYS A 230 -17.84 18.84 2.74
CA LYS A 230 -19.09 18.87 3.48
C LYS A 230 -19.99 20.04 3.11
N SER A 231 -21.25 19.74 2.80
CA SER A 231 -22.35 20.68 2.95
C SER A 231 -23.23 20.27 4.13
N SER A 232 -23.52 21.23 5.01
CA SER A 232 -24.32 21.01 6.21
C SER A 232 -25.80 21.41 6.07
N LYS A 233 -26.20 22.01 4.95
CA LYS A 233 -27.62 22.33 4.68
C LYS A 233 -28.06 22.16 3.23
N ASP A 234 -27.13 21.89 2.30
CA ASP A 234 -27.42 21.84 0.86
C ASP A 234 -26.57 20.74 0.17
N ASN A 235 -26.23 20.95 -1.12
CA ASN A 235 -25.66 19.94 -1.99
C ASN A 235 -24.13 19.90 -1.93
N VAL A 236 -23.58 18.76 -2.37
CA VAL A 236 -22.20 18.68 -2.86
C VAL A 236 -22.23 18.27 -4.33
N GLU A 237 -21.56 19.04 -5.18
CA GLU A 237 -21.54 18.86 -6.63
C GLU A 237 -20.12 18.68 -7.13
N ILE A 238 -19.83 17.56 -7.80
CA ILE A 238 -18.56 17.29 -8.45
C ILE A 238 -18.84 17.19 -9.95
N ASN A 239 -18.58 18.31 -10.64
CA ASN A 239 -18.88 18.49 -12.06
C ASN A 239 -17.67 18.22 -12.97
N GLY A 240 -16.45 18.30 -12.42
CA GLY A 240 -15.21 18.13 -13.17
C GLY A 240 -13.98 18.13 -12.25
N GLY A 241 -12.79 18.30 -12.83
CA GLY A 241 -11.52 18.34 -12.10
C GLY A 241 -11.08 17.00 -11.49
N THR A 242 -10.12 17.07 -10.58
CA THR A 242 -9.58 15.93 -9.81
C THR A 242 -9.86 16.14 -8.33
N LEU A 243 -10.47 15.15 -7.68
CA LEU A 243 -10.72 15.12 -6.24
C LEU A 243 -10.03 13.90 -5.62
N THR A 244 -9.13 14.14 -4.67
CA THR A 244 -8.47 13.08 -3.88
C THR A 244 -8.69 13.34 -2.41
N VAL A 245 -9.45 12.48 -1.72
CA VAL A 245 -9.82 12.65 -0.31
C VAL A 245 -9.43 11.42 0.50
N LYS A 246 -8.63 11.65 1.54
CA LYS A 246 -8.43 10.76 2.68
C LYS A 246 -9.07 11.43 3.90
N ALA A 247 -10.18 10.88 4.39
CA ALA A 247 -10.93 11.45 5.50
C ALA A 247 -10.99 10.50 6.70
N GLY A 248 -10.90 11.01 7.92
CA GLY A 248 -11.14 10.28 9.16
C GLY A 248 -12.63 10.07 9.47
N ASN A 249 -13.53 10.66 8.69
CA ASN A 249 -14.96 10.46 8.81
C ASN A 249 -15.63 10.27 7.43
N ASP A 250 -16.53 11.15 6.99
CA ASP A 250 -17.14 11.07 5.65
C ASP A 250 -16.17 11.68 4.61
N ALA A 251 -15.83 10.94 3.55
CA ALA A 251 -14.99 11.50 2.48
C ALA A 251 -15.70 12.65 1.76
N VAL A 252 -16.98 12.43 1.42
CA VAL A 252 -17.86 13.47 0.87
C VAL A 252 -19.23 13.36 1.53
N GLN A 253 -19.71 14.45 2.11
CA GLN A 253 -21.00 14.53 2.81
C GLN A 253 -21.84 15.71 2.30
N ALA A 254 -23.05 15.41 1.84
CA ALA A 254 -24.08 16.41 1.54
C ALA A 254 -25.24 16.29 2.51
N GLU A 255 -25.93 17.39 2.80
CA GLU A 255 -27.18 17.32 3.57
C GLU A 255 -28.32 16.89 2.64
N THR A 256 -28.45 17.52 1.47
CA THR A 256 -29.58 17.29 0.56
C THR A 256 -29.24 16.31 -0.56
N THR A 257 -28.31 16.66 -1.45
CA THR A 257 -27.92 15.77 -2.55
C THR A 257 -26.42 15.82 -2.81
N LEU A 258 -25.83 14.67 -3.14
CA LEU A 258 -24.47 14.56 -3.62
C LEU A 258 -24.54 14.16 -5.10
N VAL A 259 -24.01 14.99 -6.00
CA VAL A 259 -24.01 14.75 -7.44
C VAL A 259 -22.59 14.68 -7.96
N ILE A 260 -22.24 13.59 -8.63
CA ILE A 260 -21.00 13.43 -9.39
C ILE A 260 -21.38 13.31 -10.87
N SER A 261 -21.19 14.40 -11.61
CA SER A 261 -21.47 14.46 -13.05
C SER A 261 -20.22 14.38 -13.93
N GLY A 262 -19.03 14.48 -13.33
CA GLY A 262 -17.76 14.37 -14.03
C GLY A 262 -16.55 14.30 -13.08
N GLY A 263 -15.35 14.41 -13.65
CA GLY A 263 -14.10 14.48 -12.91
C GLY A 263 -13.43 13.13 -12.64
N ASP A 264 -12.26 13.19 -12.03
CA ASP A 264 -11.46 12.07 -11.55
C ASP A 264 -11.48 12.05 -10.01
N VAL A 265 -12.27 11.15 -9.42
CA VAL A 265 -12.63 11.16 -7.99
C VAL A 265 -12.08 9.93 -7.28
N THR A 266 -11.33 10.16 -6.20
CA THR A 266 -10.90 9.15 -5.23
C THR A 266 -11.31 9.62 -3.83
N ALA A 267 -12.33 8.99 -3.24
CA ALA A 267 -12.95 9.39 -1.98
C ALA A 267 -12.87 8.26 -0.94
N CYS A 268 -11.85 8.30 -0.07
CA CYS A 268 -11.58 7.28 0.95
C CYS A 268 -11.86 7.83 2.35
N GLY A 269 -12.92 7.37 3.02
CA GLY A 269 -13.27 7.77 4.38
C GLY A 269 -13.45 6.57 5.32
N ASP A 270 -13.76 6.83 6.60
CA ASP A 270 -14.43 5.80 7.40
C ASP A 270 -15.81 5.49 6.78
N ARG A 271 -16.42 6.55 6.21
CA ARG A 271 -17.59 6.50 5.35
C ARG A 271 -17.30 7.16 4.01
N GLY A 272 -17.82 6.59 2.93
CA GLY A 272 -17.46 6.97 1.56
C GLY A 272 -18.21 8.23 1.08
N LEU A 273 -19.30 8.00 0.34
CA LEU A 273 -20.16 9.04 -0.23
C LEU A 273 -21.47 9.11 0.56
N ARG A 274 -21.70 10.17 1.32
CA ARG A 274 -22.86 10.27 2.20
C ARG A 274 -23.78 11.42 1.80
N SER A 275 -25.08 11.13 1.77
CA SER A 275 -26.13 12.14 1.70
C SER A 275 -27.34 11.70 2.52
N GLU A 276 -28.01 12.63 3.21
CA GLU A 276 -29.29 12.33 3.85
C GLU A 276 -30.44 12.23 2.82
N GLY A 277 -30.30 12.90 1.67
CA GLY A 277 -31.14 12.67 0.49
C GLY A 277 -30.53 11.64 -0.46
N THR A 278 -30.06 12.07 -1.63
CA THR A 278 -29.63 11.16 -2.72
C THR A 278 -28.17 11.34 -3.11
N VAL A 279 -27.49 10.23 -3.41
CA VAL A 279 -26.18 10.22 -4.07
C VAL A 279 -26.40 9.86 -5.54
N THR A 280 -26.00 10.72 -6.48
CA THR A 280 -26.13 10.49 -7.93
C THR A 280 -24.76 10.45 -8.59
N ILE A 281 -24.46 9.38 -9.32
CA ILE A 281 -23.29 9.31 -10.22
C ILE A 281 -23.80 9.24 -11.66
N SER A 282 -23.53 10.29 -12.44
CA SER A 282 -23.91 10.39 -13.86
C SER A 282 -22.70 10.52 -14.79
N GLY A 283 -21.49 10.71 -14.25
CA GLY A 283 -20.25 10.76 -15.04
C GLY A 283 -18.98 10.66 -14.19
N GLY A 284 -17.83 10.66 -14.87
CA GLY A 284 -16.49 10.71 -14.25
C GLY A 284 -15.85 9.34 -13.98
N THR A 285 -14.61 9.34 -13.47
CA THR A 285 -13.93 8.13 -12.99
C THR A 285 -13.88 8.16 -11.47
N VAL A 286 -14.70 7.33 -10.82
CA VAL A 286 -14.97 7.37 -9.38
C VAL A 286 -14.47 6.09 -8.71
N LEU A 287 -13.59 6.26 -7.71
CA LEU A 287 -13.33 5.30 -6.65
C LEU A 287 -13.83 5.92 -5.34
N ALA A 288 -14.78 5.29 -4.66
CA ALA A 288 -15.09 5.64 -3.28
C ALA A 288 -14.94 4.42 -2.38
N THR A 289 -14.25 4.56 -1.25
CA THR A 289 -14.03 3.46 -0.31
C THR A 289 -14.35 3.84 1.12
N ALA A 290 -14.76 2.87 1.92
CA ALA A 290 -15.13 3.05 3.32
C ALA A 290 -14.74 1.84 4.18
N THR A 291 -14.51 2.05 5.48
CA THR A 291 -14.36 0.96 6.47
C THR A 291 -15.69 0.58 7.11
N ASP A 292 -16.58 1.55 7.33
CA ASP A 292 -17.76 1.38 8.18
C ASP A 292 -19.07 1.34 7.38
N ASP A 293 -19.31 2.34 6.53
CA ASP A 293 -20.50 2.46 5.70
C ASP A 293 -20.16 3.20 4.40
N GLN A 294 -20.50 2.62 3.26
CA GLN A 294 -20.03 3.11 1.97
C GLN A 294 -20.79 4.34 1.48
N CYS A 295 -22.07 4.13 1.18
CA CYS A 295 -22.87 5.01 0.37
C CYS A 295 -24.35 4.72 0.64
N ARG A 296 -25.01 5.64 1.33
CA ARG A 296 -26.47 5.58 1.49
C ARG A 296 -27.14 6.22 0.30
N ASN A 297 -28.25 5.63 -0.15
CA ASN A 297 -29.10 6.19 -1.20
C ASN A 297 -28.37 6.43 -2.53
N LEU A 298 -27.48 5.51 -2.93
CA LEU A 298 -26.85 5.54 -4.25
C LEU A 298 -27.90 5.32 -5.34
N THR A 299 -27.99 6.30 -6.21
CA THR A 299 -28.73 6.29 -7.47
C THR A 299 -27.75 6.61 -8.59
N THR A 300 -28.00 6.12 -9.80
CA THR A 300 -27.28 6.57 -10.99
C THR A 300 -28.30 6.87 -12.06
N SER A 301 -27.99 7.84 -12.93
CA SER A 301 -28.90 8.21 -14.02
C SER A 301 -28.40 7.74 -15.39
N ASP A 302 -27.08 7.58 -15.57
CA ASP A 302 -26.49 7.41 -16.91
C ASP A 302 -25.18 6.58 -16.96
N GLN A 303 -24.37 6.55 -15.89
CA GLN A 303 -23.08 5.86 -15.88
C GLN A 303 -23.09 4.59 -15.04
N ALA A 304 -22.54 3.50 -15.58
CA ALA A 304 -22.51 2.22 -14.90
C ALA A 304 -21.59 2.25 -13.66
N SER A 305 -22.03 1.59 -12.60
CA SER A 305 -21.33 1.49 -11.34
C SER A 305 -21.33 0.05 -10.80
N ILE A 306 -20.41 -0.21 -9.86
CA ILE A 306 -20.32 -1.43 -9.06
C ILE A 306 -20.06 -1.01 -7.62
N ALA A 307 -20.91 -1.46 -6.71
CA ALA A 307 -20.73 -1.37 -5.27
C ALA A 307 -20.38 -2.77 -4.70
N LEU A 308 -19.33 -2.84 -3.90
CA LEU A 308 -18.84 -4.08 -3.30
C LEU A 308 -18.84 -3.94 -1.78
N ASP A 309 -19.36 -4.96 -1.11
CA ASP A 309 -19.19 -5.22 0.32
C ASP A 309 -18.30 -6.47 0.45
N LEU A 310 -17.05 -6.23 0.85
CA LEU A 310 -16.00 -7.24 0.93
C LEU A 310 -16.10 -7.96 2.28
N THR A 311 -15.90 -9.28 2.27
CA THR A 311 -15.98 -10.09 3.50
C THR A 311 -14.94 -9.68 4.55
N LYS A 312 -13.79 -9.16 4.12
CA LYS A 312 -12.72 -8.68 5.00
C LYS A 312 -12.33 -7.24 4.68
N GLU A 313 -11.77 -6.56 5.68
CA GLU A 313 -11.07 -5.29 5.54
C GLU A 313 -9.74 -5.50 4.80
N TRP A 314 -9.51 -4.69 3.77
CA TRP A 314 -8.28 -4.64 3.00
C TRP A 314 -7.39 -3.49 3.47
N SER A 315 -6.07 -3.71 3.44
CA SER A 315 -5.10 -2.67 3.79
C SER A 315 -5.17 -1.48 2.84
N LYS A 316 -4.75 -0.30 3.33
CA LYS A 316 -4.47 0.86 2.47
C LYS A 316 -3.42 0.51 1.40
N ASN A 317 -3.38 1.26 0.30
CA ASN A 317 -2.50 1.01 -0.85
C ASN A 317 -2.82 -0.30 -1.61
N ASN A 318 -3.86 -1.04 -1.23
CA ASN A 318 -4.39 -2.09 -2.11
C ASN A 318 -5.26 -1.45 -3.19
N PRO A 319 -4.87 -1.53 -4.47
CA PRO A 319 -5.68 -0.99 -5.55
C PRO A 319 -6.97 -1.77 -5.73
N ILE A 320 -7.96 -1.09 -6.29
CA ILE A 320 -9.13 -1.71 -6.92
C ILE A 320 -8.91 -1.69 -8.43
N THR A 321 -8.84 -2.88 -9.00
CA THR A 321 -8.61 -3.07 -10.44
C THR A 321 -9.74 -3.89 -11.04
N LEU A 322 -10.31 -3.43 -12.15
CA LEU A 322 -11.30 -4.18 -12.92
C LEU A 322 -10.72 -4.53 -14.29
N THR A 323 -10.90 -5.77 -14.70
CA THR A 323 -10.60 -6.23 -16.07
C THR A 323 -11.85 -6.72 -16.77
N ASP A 324 -11.91 -6.55 -18.08
CA ASP A 324 -12.96 -7.15 -18.90
C ASP A 324 -12.73 -8.65 -19.13
N GLY A 325 -13.66 -9.32 -19.83
CA GLY A 325 -13.56 -10.75 -20.12
C GLY A 325 -12.37 -11.18 -21.00
N SER A 326 -11.60 -10.23 -21.56
CA SER A 326 -10.35 -10.48 -22.27
C SER A 326 -9.10 -10.34 -21.40
N GLY A 327 -9.26 -9.86 -20.16
CA GLY A 327 -8.16 -9.54 -19.25
C GLY A 327 -7.63 -8.11 -19.39
N LYS A 328 -8.26 -7.26 -20.22
CA LYS A 328 -7.86 -5.85 -20.35
C LYS A 328 -8.32 -5.06 -19.12
N THR A 329 -7.39 -4.36 -18.47
CA THR A 329 -7.71 -3.39 -17.41
C THR A 329 -8.58 -2.25 -17.95
N VAL A 330 -9.71 -2.01 -17.30
CA VAL A 330 -10.67 -0.93 -17.60
C VAL A 330 -10.81 0.07 -16.45
N PHE A 331 -10.28 -0.27 -15.27
CA PHE A 331 -10.23 0.60 -14.11
C PHE A 331 -9.09 0.14 -13.22
N ASP A 332 -8.29 1.08 -12.72
CA ASP A 332 -7.22 0.80 -11.75
C ASP A 332 -6.95 2.04 -10.91
N LYS A 333 -7.18 1.96 -9.60
CA LYS A 333 -6.93 3.06 -8.67
C LYS A 333 -6.52 2.56 -7.30
N ASN A 334 -5.50 3.21 -6.75
CA ASN A 334 -5.03 2.98 -5.38
C ASN A 334 -6.00 3.55 -4.34
N THR A 335 -6.03 2.90 -3.17
CA THR A 335 -6.79 3.32 -2.00
C THR A 335 -5.89 4.07 -1.01
N LEU A 336 -6.43 5.11 -0.37
CA LEU A 336 -5.68 5.99 0.54
C LEU A 336 -5.79 5.56 2.01
N LYS A 337 -6.81 4.75 2.33
CA LYS A 337 -7.09 4.17 3.64
C LYS A 337 -7.44 2.70 3.49
N LYS A 338 -7.50 2.00 4.62
CA LYS A 338 -8.13 0.68 4.67
C LYS A 338 -9.58 0.76 4.23
N TYR A 339 -10.14 -0.35 3.75
CA TYR A 339 -11.50 -0.37 3.24
C TYR A 339 -12.13 -1.76 3.31
N ARG A 340 -13.44 -1.79 3.50
CA ARG A 340 -14.31 -2.95 3.30
C ARG A 340 -15.26 -2.75 2.13
N TYR A 341 -15.69 -1.51 1.92
CA TYR A 341 -16.67 -1.19 0.89
C TYR A 341 -16.06 -0.37 -0.24
N VAL A 342 -16.53 -0.59 -1.46
CA VAL A 342 -15.96 0.01 -2.68
C VAL A 342 -17.04 0.38 -3.70
N VAL A 343 -17.17 1.66 -4.07
CA VAL A 343 -17.93 2.10 -5.24
C VAL A 343 -16.94 2.37 -6.34
N VAL A 344 -17.16 1.74 -7.50
CA VAL A 344 -16.46 2.04 -8.74
C VAL A 344 -17.48 2.54 -9.76
N SER A 345 -17.16 3.63 -10.43
CA SER A 345 -17.84 4.06 -11.66
C SER A 345 -16.82 4.62 -12.64
N SER A 346 -17.00 4.32 -13.92
CA SER A 346 -16.11 4.82 -14.97
C SER A 346 -16.84 4.83 -16.32
N PRO A 347 -16.52 5.75 -17.23
CA PRO A 347 -17.05 5.74 -18.59
C PRO A 347 -16.69 4.47 -19.38
N ASP A 348 -15.67 3.73 -18.95
CA ASP A 348 -15.26 2.47 -19.56
C ASP A 348 -16.09 1.27 -19.07
N LEU A 349 -16.91 1.44 -18.03
CA LEU A 349 -17.84 0.43 -17.55
C LEU A 349 -19.13 0.43 -18.37
N LYS A 350 -19.63 -0.77 -18.67
CA LYS A 350 -20.83 -0.99 -19.47
C LYS A 350 -21.86 -1.78 -18.69
N ALA A 351 -23.06 -1.23 -18.56
CA ALA A 351 -24.17 -1.90 -17.87
C ALA A 351 -24.41 -3.31 -18.44
N GLY A 352 -24.62 -4.28 -17.56
CA GLY A 352 -24.82 -5.70 -17.89
C GLY A 352 -23.54 -6.48 -18.23
N THR A 353 -22.39 -5.83 -18.35
CA THR A 353 -21.10 -6.49 -18.65
C THR A 353 -20.46 -7.00 -17.36
N ALA A 354 -19.97 -8.25 -17.39
CA ALA A 354 -19.22 -8.84 -16.27
C ALA A 354 -17.75 -8.40 -16.28
N TYR A 355 -17.20 -8.20 -15.10
CA TYR A 355 -15.81 -7.81 -14.88
C TYR A 355 -15.16 -8.71 -13.85
N ASN A 356 -13.87 -9.01 -14.02
CA ASN A 356 -13.07 -9.59 -12.95
C ASN A 356 -12.61 -8.44 -12.06
N VAL A 357 -12.82 -8.57 -10.76
CA VAL A 357 -12.48 -7.56 -9.77
C VAL A 357 -11.30 -8.05 -8.95
N TYR A 358 -10.32 -7.16 -8.75
CA TYR A 358 -9.16 -7.42 -7.92
C TYR A 358 -9.07 -6.37 -6.82
N ALA A 359 -8.82 -6.82 -5.60
CA ALA A 359 -8.42 -5.98 -4.47
C ALA A 359 -6.98 -6.35 -4.10
N GLY A 360 -6.07 -5.38 -4.04
CA GLY A 360 -4.65 -5.67 -3.75
C GLY A 360 -4.00 -6.58 -4.81
N GLY A 361 -4.49 -6.55 -6.05
CA GLY A 361 -4.05 -7.46 -7.11
C GLY A 361 -4.55 -8.90 -6.98
N ILE A 362 -5.41 -9.21 -6.01
CA ILE A 362 -5.97 -10.54 -5.74
C ILE A 362 -7.43 -10.56 -6.20
N GLU A 363 -7.80 -11.54 -7.02
CA GLU A 363 -9.16 -11.67 -7.55
C GLU A 363 -10.16 -11.91 -6.41
N VAL A 364 -11.25 -11.15 -6.40
CA VAL A 364 -12.38 -11.32 -5.49
C VAL A 364 -13.63 -11.70 -6.27
N LYS A 365 -14.48 -12.54 -5.67
CA LYS A 365 -15.69 -13.07 -6.30
C LYS A 365 -16.88 -12.91 -5.37
N SER A 366 -18.05 -12.76 -5.99
CA SER A 366 -19.33 -12.88 -5.30
C SER A 366 -19.97 -14.24 -5.63
N SER A 367 -21.15 -14.51 -5.08
CA SER A 367 -21.97 -15.69 -5.44
C SER A 367 -22.41 -15.71 -6.91
N SER A 368 -22.31 -14.58 -7.61
CA SER A 368 -22.60 -14.42 -9.05
C SER A 368 -21.54 -13.57 -9.76
N ASP A 369 -21.58 -13.54 -11.09
CA ASP A 369 -20.71 -12.64 -11.87
C ASP A 369 -20.92 -11.18 -11.43
N ILE A 370 -19.82 -10.49 -11.15
CA ILE A 370 -19.85 -9.06 -10.83
C ILE A 370 -20.04 -8.30 -12.14
N LYS A 371 -21.21 -7.70 -12.32
CA LYS A 371 -21.61 -6.94 -13.50
C LYS A 371 -21.82 -5.49 -13.15
N ALA A 372 -21.34 -4.60 -14.00
CA ALA A 372 -21.68 -3.19 -13.85
C ALA A 372 -23.16 -2.97 -14.16
N GLY A 373 -23.78 -2.01 -13.49
CA GLY A 373 -25.18 -1.65 -13.71
C GLY A 373 -25.47 -0.26 -13.17
N GLU A 374 -26.72 0.17 -13.21
CA GLU A 374 -27.09 1.47 -12.65
C GLU A 374 -26.80 1.50 -11.15
N THR A 375 -27.31 0.53 -10.38
CA THR A 375 -27.03 0.38 -8.93
C THR A 375 -26.63 -1.06 -8.61
N ALA A 376 -25.59 -1.57 -9.28
CA ALA A 376 -25.15 -2.95 -9.06
C ALA A 376 -24.39 -3.07 -7.74
N ALA A 377 -24.92 -3.87 -6.81
CA ALA A 377 -24.34 -4.08 -5.49
C ALA A 377 -24.13 -5.57 -5.21
N TYR A 378 -22.99 -5.90 -4.62
CA TYR A 378 -22.58 -7.26 -4.31
C TYR A 378 -22.11 -7.34 -2.87
N SER A 379 -22.66 -8.28 -2.11
CA SER A 379 -22.21 -8.63 -0.76
C SER A 379 -21.40 -9.90 -0.77
N ASP A 380 -20.75 -10.18 0.38
CA ASP A 380 -19.95 -11.39 0.59
C ASP A 380 -18.88 -11.58 -0.49
N VAL A 381 -18.33 -10.46 -0.97
CA VAL A 381 -17.31 -10.46 -2.02
C VAL A 381 -15.98 -10.81 -1.38
N ASN A 382 -15.39 -11.94 -1.78
CA ASN A 382 -14.21 -12.47 -1.09
C ASN A 382 -13.18 -13.05 -2.05
N ASN A 383 -11.93 -13.11 -1.61
CA ASN A 383 -10.92 -13.95 -2.24
C ASN A 383 -11.02 -15.39 -1.72
N THR A 384 -10.37 -16.29 -2.43
CA THR A 384 -10.13 -17.69 -2.02
C THR A 384 -8.62 -18.00 -2.08
N PHE A 385 -8.19 -19.14 -1.54
CA PHE A 385 -6.79 -19.57 -1.64
C PHE A 385 -6.32 -19.82 -3.08
N LYS A 386 -7.25 -19.96 -4.03
CA LYS A 386 -6.99 -20.21 -5.46
C LYS A 386 -7.24 -18.99 -6.34
N SER A 387 -7.36 -17.80 -5.75
CA SER A 387 -7.63 -16.56 -6.50
C SER A 387 -6.54 -16.28 -7.52
N SER A 388 -6.96 -15.76 -8.68
CA SER A 388 -6.03 -15.26 -9.69
C SER A 388 -5.32 -14.00 -9.18
N LEU A 389 -4.10 -13.74 -9.65
CA LEU A 389 -3.28 -12.62 -9.18
C LEU A 389 -2.82 -11.77 -10.36
N LEU A 390 -3.01 -10.45 -10.30
CA LEU A 390 -2.55 -9.53 -11.36
C LEU A 390 -1.03 -9.48 -11.47
N TYR A 391 -0.33 -9.64 -10.36
CA TYR A 391 1.13 -9.70 -10.34
C TYR A 391 1.68 -11.09 -10.68
N SER A 392 0.84 -12.07 -11.06
CA SER A 392 1.33 -13.44 -11.32
C SER A 392 2.30 -13.54 -12.49
N ASP A 393 2.26 -12.60 -13.43
CA ASP A 393 3.12 -12.61 -14.62
C ASP A 393 4.62 -12.61 -14.26
N ILE A 394 5.05 -11.88 -13.22
CA ILE A 394 6.46 -11.86 -12.77
C ILE A 394 6.90 -13.18 -12.12
N PHE A 395 5.93 -14.06 -11.86
CA PHE A 395 6.14 -15.39 -11.32
C PHE A 395 5.82 -16.47 -12.36
N ASP A 396 5.75 -16.12 -13.64
CA ASP A 396 5.68 -17.13 -14.70
C ASP A 396 6.97 -17.97 -14.68
N ARG A 397 6.80 -19.28 -14.75
CA ARG A 397 7.91 -20.25 -14.67
C ARG A 397 8.27 -20.82 -16.03
N SER A 398 7.65 -20.31 -17.10
CA SER A 398 7.97 -20.65 -18.48
C SER A 398 9.19 -19.91 -19.03
N SER A 399 9.63 -18.84 -18.37
CA SER A 399 10.74 -17.99 -18.77
C SER A 399 11.56 -17.50 -17.56
N VAL A 400 12.73 -16.88 -17.81
CA VAL A 400 13.49 -16.15 -16.80
C VAL A 400 13.19 -14.66 -16.97
N HIS A 401 12.74 -14.02 -15.89
CA HIS A 401 12.38 -12.60 -15.87
C HIS A 401 13.61 -11.69 -15.87
N ARG A 402 13.40 -10.41 -16.18
CA ARG A 402 14.42 -9.37 -16.05
C ARG A 402 13.99 -8.35 -15.01
N ILE A 403 14.79 -8.20 -13.95
CA ILE A 403 14.64 -7.10 -12.99
C ILE A 403 15.88 -6.22 -13.08
N GLU A 404 15.71 -4.98 -13.49
CA GLU A 404 16.77 -3.98 -13.46
C GLU A 404 16.62 -3.09 -12.25
N VAL A 405 17.70 -2.93 -11.48
CA VAL A 405 17.83 -1.98 -10.38
C VAL A 405 18.67 -0.81 -10.85
N GLU A 406 18.13 0.38 -10.71
CA GLU A 406 18.81 1.63 -11.04
C GLU A 406 19.13 2.39 -9.75
N MET A 407 20.43 2.48 -9.45
CA MET A 407 20.92 3.03 -8.18
C MET A 407 22.35 3.58 -8.34
N ASN A 408 22.55 4.84 -7.97
CA ASN A 408 23.86 5.49 -8.05
C ASN A 408 24.80 5.11 -6.90
N ASP A 409 24.27 4.81 -5.70
CA ASP A 409 25.04 4.60 -4.47
C ASP A 409 25.21 3.11 -4.09
N TRP A 410 25.33 2.23 -5.09
CA TRP A 410 25.33 0.78 -4.91
C TRP A 410 26.47 0.27 -4.02
N ASP A 411 27.68 0.80 -4.19
CA ASP A 411 28.87 0.34 -3.43
C ASP A 411 28.75 0.67 -1.94
N ASN A 412 28.21 1.85 -1.60
CA ASN A 412 27.93 2.23 -0.22
C ASN A 412 26.84 1.36 0.40
N PHE A 413 25.77 1.10 -0.35
CA PHE A 413 24.72 0.16 0.05
C PHE A 413 25.30 -1.23 0.40
N LEU A 414 26.17 -1.79 -0.44
CA LEU A 414 26.78 -3.09 -0.17
C LEU A 414 27.76 -3.08 1.02
N ALA A 415 28.46 -1.96 1.26
CA ALA A 415 29.32 -1.81 2.43
C ALA A 415 28.53 -1.92 3.75
N HIS A 416 27.24 -1.59 3.72
CA HIS A 416 26.29 -1.67 4.85
C HIS A 416 25.36 -2.90 4.75
N SER A 417 25.77 -3.93 4.01
CA SER A 417 24.98 -5.16 3.79
C SER A 417 24.54 -5.88 5.08
N GLN A 418 25.25 -5.71 6.20
CA GLN A 418 24.91 -6.33 7.48
C GLN A 418 23.85 -5.57 8.27
N ASP A 419 23.59 -4.30 7.94
CA ASP A 419 22.66 -3.46 8.69
C ASP A 419 21.20 -3.75 8.34
N GLU A 420 20.97 -4.40 7.19
CA GLU A 420 19.65 -4.71 6.65
C GLU A 420 18.74 -3.47 6.48
N GLU A 421 19.34 -2.30 6.26
CA GLU A 421 18.64 -1.05 6.01
C GLU A 421 18.19 -0.94 4.54
N TYR A 422 17.06 -0.27 4.35
CA TYR A 422 16.56 0.03 3.02
C TYR A 422 17.26 1.27 2.44
N TYR A 423 17.57 1.22 1.16
CA TYR A 423 18.09 2.31 0.34
C TYR A 423 17.12 2.59 -0.82
N PRO A 424 16.98 3.84 -1.27
CA PRO A 424 16.13 4.18 -2.41
C PRO A 424 16.76 3.74 -3.73
N CYS A 425 15.94 3.21 -4.63
CA CYS A 425 16.30 2.90 -6.02
C CYS A 425 15.05 2.94 -6.90
N ASP A 426 15.25 2.90 -8.22
CA ASP A 426 14.19 2.58 -9.16
C ASP A 426 14.36 1.14 -9.64
N VAL A 427 13.26 0.51 -10.03
CA VAL A 427 13.28 -0.84 -10.59
C VAL A 427 12.52 -0.91 -11.91
N VAL A 428 13.01 -1.72 -12.84
CA VAL A 428 12.32 -2.03 -14.09
C VAL A 428 12.09 -3.53 -14.16
N ILE A 429 10.83 -3.95 -14.11
CA ILE A 429 10.39 -5.34 -14.10
C ILE A 429 9.84 -5.66 -15.49
N ASP A 430 10.54 -6.49 -16.25
CA ASP A 430 10.16 -6.88 -17.62
C ASP A 430 9.79 -5.69 -18.53
N GLY A 431 10.44 -4.54 -18.30
CA GLY A 431 10.21 -3.29 -19.03
C GLY A 431 9.25 -2.30 -18.37
N GLU A 432 8.55 -2.70 -17.30
CA GLU A 432 7.68 -1.83 -16.50
C GLU A 432 8.48 -1.14 -15.39
N ARG A 433 8.55 0.20 -15.40
CA ARG A 433 9.31 0.99 -14.43
C ARG A 433 8.48 1.31 -13.19
N ILE A 434 9.08 1.14 -12.01
CA ILE A 434 8.57 1.57 -10.72
C ILE A 434 9.65 2.39 -10.01
N GLU A 435 9.32 3.63 -9.69
CA GLU A 435 10.26 4.59 -9.11
C GLU A 435 10.20 4.63 -7.58
N ASN A 436 11.29 5.06 -6.95
CA ASN A 436 11.39 5.35 -5.52
C ASN A 436 10.98 4.16 -4.62
N VAL A 437 11.46 2.98 -4.98
CA VAL A 437 11.30 1.75 -4.19
C VAL A 437 12.44 1.59 -3.19
N GLY A 438 12.24 0.73 -2.19
CA GLY A 438 13.31 0.38 -1.25
C GLY A 438 13.98 -0.93 -1.62
N ILE A 439 15.31 -0.96 -1.68
CA ILE A 439 16.11 -2.20 -1.74
C ILE A 439 16.90 -2.39 -0.45
N ARG A 440 16.99 -3.64 0.02
CA ARG A 440 17.91 -4.02 1.11
C ARG A 440 18.49 -5.41 0.90
N THR A 441 19.64 -5.68 1.51
CA THR A 441 20.12 -7.05 1.71
C THR A 441 19.22 -7.80 2.69
N LYS A 442 19.16 -9.13 2.55
CA LYS A 442 18.39 -10.00 3.45
C LYS A 442 19.09 -11.32 3.75
N GLY A 443 18.68 -11.92 4.85
CA GLY A 443 19.02 -13.29 5.23
C GLY A 443 19.93 -13.30 6.44
N HIS A 444 19.91 -14.38 7.20
CA HIS A 444 20.79 -14.51 8.37
C HIS A 444 22.15 -15.08 7.92
N SER A 445 22.22 -16.40 7.76
CA SER A 445 23.43 -17.11 7.35
C SER A 445 23.91 -16.71 5.95
N SER A 446 23.01 -16.62 4.96
CA SER A 446 23.36 -16.30 3.57
C SER A 446 23.80 -14.85 3.36
N ASN A 447 23.54 -13.95 4.31
CA ASN A 447 24.08 -12.60 4.30
C ASN A 447 25.46 -12.57 4.96
N MET A 448 25.53 -13.09 6.20
CA MET A 448 26.77 -13.14 6.99
C MET A 448 27.91 -13.86 6.24
N PHE A 449 27.62 -15.01 5.62
CA PHE A 449 28.67 -15.78 4.95
C PHE A 449 29.13 -15.18 3.63
N VAL A 450 28.26 -14.49 2.88
CA VAL A 450 28.65 -13.76 1.66
C VAL A 450 29.62 -12.63 2.03
N TYR A 451 29.29 -11.89 3.09
CA TYR A 451 30.15 -10.84 3.64
C TYR A 451 31.51 -11.40 4.10
N GLN A 452 31.51 -12.45 4.92
CA GLN A 452 32.75 -13.09 5.41
C GLN A 452 33.61 -13.67 4.29
N ALA A 453 33.01 -14.14 3.20
CA ALA A 453 33.72 -14.65 2.02
C ALA A 453 34.29 -13.53 1.12
N GLY A 454 34.03 -12.25 1.44
CA GLY A 454 34.41 -11.11 0.59
C GLY A 454 33.74 -11.16 -0.78
N LYS A 455 32.51 -11.66 -0.84
CA LYS A 455 31.68 -11.75 -2.06
C LYS A 455 30.59 -10.67 -2.03
N ASP A 456 29.98 -10.42 -3.18
CA ASP A 456 28.97 -9.36 -3.36
C ASP A 456 27.61 -9.88 -3.88
N LYS A 457 27.44 -11.19 -4.09
CA LYS A 457 26.14 -11.79 -4.47
C LYS A 457 25.23 -11.99 -3.24
N TYR A 458 24.71 -10.90 -2.69
CA TYR A 458 23.72 -10.96 -1.60
C TYR A 458 22.33 -11.34 -2.11
N SER A 459 21.48 -11.85 -1.22
CA SER A 459 20.03 -11.89 -1.47
C SER A 459 19.43 -10.51 -1.20
N PHE A 460 18.43 -10.12 -1.97
CA PHE A 460 17.80 -8.80 -1.87
C PHE A 460 16.31 -8.88 -1.57
N ARG A 461 15.78 -7.84 -0.92
CA ARG A 461 14.36 -7.53 -0.87
C ARG A 461 14.12 -6.21 -1.58
N ILE A 462 13.07 -6.15 -2.38
CA ILE A 462 12.55 -4.92 -2.97
C ILE A 462 11.18 -4.68 -2.38
N LYS A 463 10.99 -3.53 -1.74
CA LYS A 463 9.75 -3.08 -1.11
C LYS A 463 9.23 -1.85 -1.83
N PHE A 464 8.14 -2.01 -2.58
CA PHE A 464 7.60 -0.99 -3.48
C PHE A 464 7.00 0.20 -2.72
N ASP A 465 6.47 -0.02 -1.51
CA ASP A 465 5.81 0.99 -0.70
C ASP A 465 6.73 1.66 0.36
N LYS A 466 8.05 1.46 0.25
CA LYS A 466 9.01 1.89 1.28
C LYS A 466 9.05 3.42 1.39
N TYR A 467 9.32 4.10 0.28
CA TYR A 467 9.47 5.57 0.22
C TYR A 467 8.30 6.26 -0.47
N ASN A 468 7.59 5.59 -1.39
CA ASN A 468 6.28 5.99 -1.87
C ASN A 468 5.19 5.15 -1.17
N LYS A 469 4.39 5.74 -0.28
CA LYS A 469 3.36 4.98 0.48
C LYS A 469 2.20 4.46 -0.38
N SER A 470 2.12 4.89 -1.63
CA SER A 470 1.17 4.40 -2.63
C SER A 470 1.85 3.51 -3.69
N GLY A 471 3.13 3.15 -3.50
CA GLY A 471 3.86 2.30 -4.43
C GLY A 471 3.45 0.83 -4.29
N ASN A 472 3.15 0.17 -5.40
CA ASN A 472 2.95 -1.28 -5.50
C ASN A 472 3.23 -1.73 -6.94
N TYR A 473 3.44 -3.03 -7.15
CA TYR A 473 3.51 -3.64 -8.48
C TYR A 473 2.27 -4.51 -8.69
N LYS A 474 1.23 -3.94 -9.31
CA LYS A 474 -0.07 -4.63 -9.55
C LYS A 474 -0.66 -5.24 -8.26
N GLY A 475 -0.56 -4.51 -7.14
CA GLY A 475 -0.96 -4.94 -5.80
C GLY A 475 0.12 -5.64 -4.96
N LEU A 476 1.23 -6.06 -5.57
CA LEU A 476 2.36 -6.66 -4.84
C LEU A 476 3.19 -5.58 -4.13
N THR A 477 3.47 -5.78 -2.84
CA THR A 477 4.18 -4.80 -2.00
C THR A 477 5.67 -5.13 -1.78
N GLU A 478 6.05 -6.41 -1.83
CA GLU A 478 7.43 -6.83 -1.59
C GLU A 478 7.79 -8.11 -2.37
N ILE A 479 8.98 -8.15 -2.94
CA ILE A 479 9.59 -9.34 -3.55
C ILE A 479 10.97 -9.61 -2.95
N CYS A 480 11.45 -10.83 -3.10
CA CYS A 480 12.80 -11.22 -2.74
C CYS A 480 13.52 -11.92 -3.89
N MET A 481 14.81 -11.63 -4.02
CA MET A 481 15.73 -12.27 -4.96
C MET A 481 16.76 -13.06 -4.15
N ASN A 482 16.65 -14.39 -4.15
CA ASN A 482 17.48 -15.29 -3.35
C ASN A 482 18.69 -15.78 -4.15
N ASN A 483 19.87 -15.69 -3.53
CA ASN A 483 21.17 -15.78 -4.21
C ASN A 483 21.69 -17.19 -4.48
N PHE A 484 20.92 -18.25 -4.18
CA PHE A 484 21.37 -19.65 -4.26
C PHE A 484 22.62 -19.95 -3.42
N TYR A 485 22.84 -19.25 -2.31
CA TYR A 485 23.96 -19.57 -1.44
C TYR A 485 23.91 -21.06 -1.05
N SER A 486 25.02 -21.77 -1.23
CA SER A 486 25.18 -23.23 -1.08
C SER A 486 24.47 -24.14 -2.11
N ASP A 487 23.73 -23.61 -3.08
CA ASP A 487 23.02 -24.42 -4.10
C ASP A 487 23.64 -24.28 -5.50
N PRO A 488 24.50 -25.22 -5.94
CA PRO A 488 25.07 -25.19 -7.28
C PRO A 488 24.09 -25.61 -8.38
N SER A 489 22.92 -26.16 -8.05
CA SER A 489 21.90 -26.50 -9.06
C SER A 489 20.99 -25.33 -9.41
N CYS A 490 20.87 -24.35 -8.50
CA CYS A 490 19.86 -23.29 -8.55
C CYS A 490 18.40 -23.79 -8.59
N MET A 491 18.13 -25.06 -8.25
CA MET A 491 16.81 -25.70 -8.42
C MET A 491 16.19 -26.23 -7.13
N ARG A 492 16.89 -26.22 -5.99
CA ARG A 492 16.41 -26.89 -4.77
C ARG A 492 15.08 -26.31 -4.28
N ASP A 493 15.00 -24.98 -4.18
CA ASP A 493 13.75 -24.30 -3.83
C ASP A 493 12.64 -24.58 -4.85
N ILE A 494 12.91 -24.38 -6.15
CA ILE A 494 11.88 -24.45 -7.18
C ILE A 494 11.24 -25.85 -7.27
N LEU A 495 12.03 -26.91 -7.05
CA LEU A 495 11.55 -28.30 -7.03
C LEU A 495 10.65 -28.57 -5.81
N CYS A 496 10.91 -27.94 -4.67
CA CYS A 496 9.97 -28.02 -3.55
C CYS A 496 8.68 -27.25 -3.86
N TYR A 497 8.78 -26.06 -4.44
CA TYR A 497 7.61 -25.25 -4.78
C TYR A 497 6.74 -25.90 -5.88
N ASP A 498 7.33 -26.61 -6.85
CA ASP A 498 6.61 -27.40 -7.85
C ASP A 498 5.54 -28.29 -7.21
N VAL A 499 5.94 -29.07 -6.22
CA VAL A 499 5.04 -30.03 -5.58
C VAL A 499 4.18 -29.41 -4.49
N MET A 500 4.57 -28.27 -3.91
CA MET A 500 3.65 -27.46 -3.13
C MET A 500 2.47 -27.00 -4.00
N TYR A 501 2.72 -26.53 -5.22
CA TYR A 501 1.65 -26.10 -6.14
C TYR A 501 0.83 -27.29 -6.69
N ASP A 502 1.47 -28.41 -7.04
CA ASP A 502 0.76 -29.63 -7.49
C ASP A 502 -0.21 -30.18 -6.42
N LEU A 503 0.15 -30.03 -5.15
CA LEU A 503 -0.69 -30.44 -4.02
C LEU A 503 -1.78 -29.43 -3.66
N ASP A 504 -1.90 -28.28 -4.33
CA ASP A 504 -2.68 -27.13 -3.85
C ASP A 504 -2.31 -26.77 -2.39
N ALA A 505 -1.01 -26.79 -2.05
CA ALA A 505 -0.50 -26.38 -0.75
C ALA A 505 -0.16 -24.89 -0.73
N LEU A 506 -0.20 -24.27 0.46
CA LEU A 506 0.04 -22.83 0.58
C LEU A 506 1.54 -22.54 0.57
N ALA A 507 1.97 -21.67 -0.33
CA ALA A 507 3.35 -21.23 -0.49
C ALA A 507 3.40 -19.86 -1.18
N PRO A 508 4.50 -19.09 -1.05
CA PRO A 508 4.74 -17.92 -1.91
C PRO A 508 4.85 -18.32 -3.38
N LYS A 509 4.58 -17.38 -4.29
CA LYS A 509 4.88 -17.53 -5.72
C LYS A 509 6.39 -17.41 -5.99
N THR A 510 6.90 -18.18 -6.94
CA THR A 510 8.33 -18.23 -7.27
C THR A 510 8.58 -18.35 -8.77
N SER A 511 9.69 -17.79 -9.24
CA SER A 511 10.21 -17.88 -10.60
C SER A 511 11.73 -17.61 -10.59
N TYR A 512 12.32 -17.36 -11.75
CA TYR A 512 13.73 -16.99 -11.88
C TYR A 512 13.86 -15.58 -12.46
N THR A 513 14.94 -14.89 -12.11
CA THR A 513 15.24 -13.57 -12.67
C THR A 513 16.74 -13.36 -12.90
N ASP A 514 17.06 -12.71 -14.01
CA ASP A 514 18.33 -12.02 -14.19
C ASP A 514 18.20 -10.61 -13.62
N MET A 515 18.98 -10.32 -12.57
CA MET A 515 19.08 -8.99 -12.03
C MET A 515 20.10 -8.17 -12.83
N TYR A 516 19.72 -6.98 -13.29
CA TYR A 516 20.61 -5.98 -13.87
C TYR A 516 20.82 -4.84 -12.87
N LEU A 517 22.02 -4.27 -12.85
CA LEU A 517 22.35 -3.05 -12.13
C LEU A 517 22.81 -2.01 -13.13
N ASN A 518 22.09 -0.89 -13.26
CA ASN A 518 22.41 0.21 -14.18
C ASN A 518 22.76 -0.29 -15.60
N GLY A 519 21.89 -1.11 -16.19
CA GLY A 519 22.04 -1.67 -17.54
C GLY A 519 22.97 -2.87 -17.68
N LYS A 520 23.66 -3.32 -16.63
CA LYS A 520 24.61 -4.46 -16.69
C LYS A 520 24.10 -5.65 -15.89
N LEU A 521 24.21 -6.86 -16.45
CA LEU A 521 23.88 -8.09 -15.73
C LEU A 521 24.66 -8.13 -14.41
N TYR A 522 23.94 -8.13 -13.30
CA TYR A 522 24.50 -8.20 -11.96
C TYR A 522 24.71 -9.66 -11.57
N SER A 523 23.64 -10.46 -11.56
CA SER A 523 23.66 -11.90 -11.27
C SER A 523 22.30 -12.56 -11.54
N PHE A 524 22.26 -13.89 -11.49
CA PHE A 524 21.06 -14.73 -11.62
C PHE A 524 20.48 -15.13 -10.25
N TYR A 525 19.15 -15.06 -10.09
CA TYR A 525 18.45 -15.21 -8.80
C TYR A 525 17.18 -16.07 -8.89
N LEU A 526 16.81 -16.68 -7.76
CA LEU A 526 15.44 -17.16 -7.54
C LEU A 526 14.60 -15.96 -7.12
N LEU A 527 13.55 -15.66 -7.88
CA LEU A 527 12.58 -14.64 -7.56
C LEU A 527 11.43 -15.25 -6.74
N CYS A 528 11.00 -14.57 -5.68
CA CYS A 528 9.98 -15.07 -4.78
C CYS A 528 9.11 -13.94 -4.22
N GLU A 529 7.80 -14.17 -4.14
CA GLU A 529 6.86 -13.36 -3.37
C GLU A 529 7.30 -13.36 -1.91
N GLN A 530 7.62 -12.21 -1.34
CA GLN A 530 8.10 -12.15 0.04
C GLN A 530 6.93 -12.41 1.00
N PRO A 531 6.98 -13.44 1.87
CA PRO A 531 5.94 -13.64 2.87
C PRO A 531 5.87 -12.44 3.82
N GLY A 532 4.68 -11.89 3.96
CA GLY A 532 4.38 -10.61 4.59
C GLY A 532 2.95 -10.20 4.23
N THR A 533 2.72 -8.90 4.05
CA THR A 533 1.39 -8.33 3.82
C THR A 533 0.67 -8.97 2.63
N THR A 534 1.23 -8.92 1.42
CA THR A 534 0.51 -9.42 0.22
C THR A 534 0.23 -10.92 0.28
N LEU A 535 1.15 -11.74 0.81
CA LEU A 535 0.93 -13.18 0.95
C LEU A 535 -0.15 -13.48 2.00
N GLY A 536 -0.11 -12.81 3.16
CA GLY A 536 -1.14 -12.92 4.19
C GLY A 536 -2.49 -12.49 3.63
N GLU A 537 -2.56 -11.38 2.92
CA GLU A 537 -3.80 -10.93 2.27
C GLU A 537 -4.31 -11.89 1.19
N ARG A 538 -3.42 -12.56 0.44
CA ARG A 538 -3.82 -13.54 -0.57
C ARG A 538 -4.54 -14.74 0.04
N TYR A 539 -4.16 -15.14 1.25
CA TYR A 539 -4.76 -16.27 1.96
C TYR A 539 -5.77 -15.87 3.04
N ALA A 540 -5.84 -14.61 3.45
CA ALA A 540 -6.87 -14.14 4.37
C ALA A 540 -8.25 -14.21 3.71
N THR A 541 -9.19 -14.96 4.27
CA THR A 541 -10.59 -15.05 3.82
C THR A 541 -11.57 -14.43 4.84
N SER A 542 -11.04 -13.85 5.92
CA SER A 542 -11.77 -13.26 7.04
C SER A 542 -10.97 -12.12 7.68
N ASP A 543 -11.61 -11.30 8.51
CA ASP A 543 -10.99 -10.16 9.20
C ASP A 543 -10.00 -10.53 10.30
N ASP A 544 -10.18 -11.70 10.89
CA ASP A 544 -9.33 -12.22 11.97
C ASP A 544 -8.06 -12.90 11.42
N ALA A 545 -7.78 -12.78 10.12
CA ALA A 545 -6.66 -13.46 9.52
C ALA A 545 -5.31 -12.96 10.04
N VAL A 546 -4.39 -13.89 10.32
CA VAL A 546 -3.05 -13.60 10.84
C VAL A 546 -2.02 -14.53 10.19
N LEU A 547 -0.96 -13.95 9.64
CA LEU A 547 0.20 -14.70 9.15
C LEU A 547 1.30 -14.70 10.21
N TYR A 548 1.69 -15.87 10.69
CA TYR A 548 2.78 -16.06 11.63
C TYR A 548 4.01 -16.62 10.92
N LYS A 549 5.20 -16.10 11.26
CA LYS A 549 6.48 -16.71 10.92
C LYS A 549 6.97 -17.55 12.09
N ALA A 550 7.33 -18.81 11.85
CA ALA A 550 8.17 -19.56 12.77
C ALA A 550 9.59 -18.96 12.74
N ALA A 551 9.95 -18.19 13.76
CA ALA A 551 11.07 -17.25 13.74
C ALA A 551 12.16 -17.59 14.76
N ASP A 552 13.38 -17.13 14.47
CA ASP A 552 14.55 -17.31 15.32
C ASP A 552 14.60 -16.19 16.38
N VAL A 553 13.68 -16.20 17.34
CA VAL A 553 13.62 -15.14 18.35
C VAL A 553 14.60 -15.44 19.49
N GLY A 554 15.58 -14.55 19.69
CA GLY A 554 16.52 -14.63 20.81
C GLY A 554 17.38 -15.90 20.82
N ASN A 555 17.80 -16.39 19.64
CA ASN A 555 18.55 -17.63 19.41
C ASN A 555 17.78 -18.93 19.75
N SER A 556 16.45 -18.88 19.89
CA SER A 556 15.60 -20.06 20.06
C SER A 556 14.95 -20.44 18.74
N TYR A 557 15.24 -21.66 18.27
CA TYR A 557 14.65 -22.23 17.04
C TYR A 557 13.37 -23.05 17.31
N ASP A 558 12.90 -23.11 18.55
CA ASP A 558 11.86 -24.04 18.97
C ASP A 558 10.44 -23.62 18.54
N CYS A 559 10.05 -23.83 17.28
CA CYS A 559 8.66 -23.70 16.82
C CYS A 559 8.02 -25.10 16.68
N THR A 560 8.07 -25.90 17.74
CA THR A 560 7.68 -27.32 17.70
C THR A 560 6.22 -27.61 18.09
N PHE A 561 5.56 -26.66 18.74
CA PHE A 561 4.28 -26.81 19.44
C PHE A 561 4.28 -27.82 20.60
N ARG A 562 5.44 -28.18 21.17
CA ARG A 562 5.47 -28.93 22.43
C ARG A 562 4.96 -28.07 23.59
N SER A 563 4.48 -28.68 24.66
CA SER A 563 3.93 -27.94 25.81
C SER A 563 4.91 -26.92 26.43
N SER A 564 6.21 -27.18 26.35
CA SER A 564 7.27 -26.26 26.83
C SER A 564 7.69 -25.18 25.84
N MET A 565 7.14 -25.17 24.62
CA MET A 565 7.43 -24.15 23.61
C MET A 565 7.01 -22.77 24.10
N LYS A 566 7.90 -21.79 23.90
CA LYS A 566 7.57 -20.37 24.13
C LYS A 566 6.84 -19.82 22.91
N LEU A 567 5.76 -19.08 23.14
CA LEU A 567 4.93 -18.54 22.05
C LEU A 567 5.70 -17.52 21.22
N ASN A 568 6.50 -16.68 21.86
CA ASN A 568 7.30 -15.65 21.21
C ASN A 568 8.44 -16.17 20.32
N ASN A 569 8.49 -17.47 20.03
CA ASN A 569 9.25 -18.02 18.90
C ASN A 569 8.50 -17.82 17.57
N PHE A 570 7.25 -17.36 17.60
CA PHE A 570 6.50 -16.91 16.43
C PHE A 570 6.43 -15.39 16.36
N GLU A 571 6.48 -14.86 15.14
CA GLU A 571 6.32 -13.43 14.86
C GLU A 571 5.11 -13.20 13.96
N VAL A 572 4.24 -12.24 14.30
CA VAL A 572 3.15 -11.80 13.43
C VAL A 572 3.75 -11.01 12.25
N LYS A 573 3.33 -11.36 11.02
CA LYS A 573 3.76 -10.75 9.76
C LYS A 573 2.64 -10.09 8.98
N PHE A 574 1.39 -10.45 9.26
CA PHE A 574 0.17 -9.84 8.76
C PHE A 574 -0.94 -10.10 9.79
N GLY A 575 -1.93 -9.21 9.89
CA GLY A 575 -2.98 -9.27 10.91
C GLY A 575 -2.53 -8.83 12.31
N THR A 576 -3.35 -9.12 13.32
CA THR A 576 -3.12 -8.72 14.72
C THR A 576 -3.37 -9.88 15.67
N ASP A 577 -2.37 -10.25 16.46
CA ASP A 577 -2.48 -11.21 17.58
C ASP A 577 -1.29 -11.04 18.53
N ASP A 578 -1.26 -9.90 19.26
CA ASP A 578 -0.12 -9.51 20.10
C ASP A 578 0.20 -10.51 21.22
N GLU A 579 -0.80 -11.31 21.63
CA GLU A 579 -0.67 -12.33 22.67
C GLU A 579 -0.44 -13.74 22.09
N LEU A 580 -0.41 -13.90 20.77
CA LEU A 580 -0.23 -15.18 20.07
C LEU A 580 -1.26 -16.24 20.51
N LYS A 581 -2.53 -15.82 20.68
CA LYS A 581 -3.62 -16.64 21.20
C LYS A 581 -3.89 -17.84 20.32
N HIS A 582 -3.90 -17.66 19.00
CA HIS A 582 -4.16 -18.77 18.10
C HIS A 582 -3.02 -19.81 18.18
N ILE A 583 -1.76 -19.37 18.26
CA ILE A 583 -0.60 -20.26 18.41
C ILE A 583 -0.66 -21.02 19.74
N ALA A 584 -1.11 -20.37 20.81
CA ALA A 584 -1.32 -20.99 22.11
C ALA A 584 -2.40 -22.08 22.06
N GLU A 585 -3.52 -21.79 21.39
CA GLU A 585 -4.62 -22.74 21.19
C GLU A 585 -4.17 -23.97 20.40
N LEU A 586 -3.47 -23.78 19.28
CA LEU A 586 -2.91 -24.89 18.51
C LEU A 586 -1.94 -25.73 19.35
N LYS A 587 -1.02 -25.07 20.07
CA LYS A 587 -0.09 -25.76 20.97
C LYS A 587 -0.83 -26.61 21.99
N ASP A 588 -1.87 -26.10 22.63
CA ASP A 588 -2.61 -26.84 23.64
C ASP A 588 -3.46 -27.98 23.04
N ALA A 589 -4.04 -27.77 21.86
CA ALA A 589 -4.86 -28.74 21.16
C ALA A 589 -4.03 -29.93 20.66
N ILE A 590 -2.91 -29.68 19.98
CA ILE A 590 -2.11 -30.76 19.37
C ILE A 590 -1.54 -31.72 20.41
N ASN A 591 -1.18 -31.22 21.61
CA ASN A 591 -0.67 -32.07 22.69
C ASN A 591 -1.76 -32.96 23.35
N LYS A 592 -3.04 -32.78 23.01
CA LYS A 592 -4.16 -33.61 23.46
C LYS A 592 -4.60 -34.65 22.43
N VAL A 593 -4.11 -34.56 21.19
CA VAL A 593 -4.45 -35.47 20.10
C VAL A 593 -3.93 -36.88 20.42
N THR A 594 -4.80 -37.87 20.28
CA THR A 594 -4.45 -39.30 20.36
C THR A 594 -5.09 -40.05 19.20
N SER A 595 -4.71 -41.31 18.97
CA SER A 595 -5.27 -42.13 17.88
C SER A 595 -6.78 -42.37 17.99
N THR A 596 -7.40 -42.14 19.15
CA THR A 596 -8.85 -42.32 19.38
C THR A 596 -9.59 -41.03 19.74
N ASN A 597 -8.88 -39.97 20.12
CA ASN A 597 -9.44 -38.65 20.42
C ASN A 597 -8.64 -37.58 19.67
N TYR A 598 -9.08 -37.25 18.47
CA TYR A 598 -8.36 -36.33 17.57
C TYR A 598 -9.26 -35.37 16.81
N LYS A 599 -10.51 -35.72 16.49
CA LYS A 599 -11.38 -34.95 15.58
C LYS A 599 -11.56 -33.47 15.98
N PHE A 600 -11.47 -33.13 17.27
CA PHE A 600 -11.50 -31.73 17.73
C PHE A 600 -10.38 -30.87 17.13
N ILE A 601 -9.28 -31.45 16.66
CA ILE A 601 -8.19 -30.69 16.02
C ILE A 601 -8.62 -30.11 14.67
N GLU A 602 -9.62 -30.71 13.99
CA GLU A 602 -10.12 -30.25 12.69
C GLU A 602 -10.88 -28.92 12.78
N ASP A 603 -11.27 -28.51 13.99
CA ASP A 603 -11.86 -27.21 14.27
C ASP A 603 -10.78 -26.11 14.46
N ILE A 604 -9.52 -26.51 14.70
CA ILE A 604 -8.40 -25.59 14.97
C ILE A 604 -7.46 -25.47 13.77
N ILE A 605 -7.27 -26.56 13.02
CA ILE A 605 -6.37 -26.60 11.86
C ILE A 605 -7.01 -27.26 10.65
N ASP A 606 -6.54 -26.89 9.47
CA ASP A 606 -6.73 -27.70 8.27
C ASP A 606 -5.68 -28.81 8.21
N VAL A 607 -6.05 -30.01 8.68
CA VAL A 607 -5.16 -31.18 8.71
C VAL A 607 -4.53 -31.48 7.34
N PRO A 608 -5.27 -31.46 6.21
CA PRO A 608 -4.68 -31.61 4.87
C PRO A 608 -3.51 -30.67 4.60
N SER A 609 -3.66 -29.37 4.88
CA SER A 609 -2.62 -28.34 4.66
C SER A 609 -1.32 -28.68 5.38
N TRP A 610 -1.40 -29.03 6.66
CA TRP A 610 -0.23 -29.42 7.46
C TRP A 610 0.45 -30.69 6.93
N LEU A 611 -0.34 -31.72 6.60
CA LEU A 611 0.19 -32.98 6.08
C LEU A 611 0.85 -32.83 4.71
N LYS A 612 0.33 -31.95 3.83
CA LYS A 612 0.96 -31.62 2.54
C LYS A 612 2.34 -31.02 2.75
N GLY A 613 2.46 -30.00 3.62
CA GLY A 613 3.74 -29.37 3.94
C GLY A 613 4.76 -30.36 4.52
N PHE A 614 4.33 -31.20 5.46
CA PHE A 614 5.17 -32.25 6.04
C PHE A 614 5.56 -33.33 5.02
N ALA A 615 4.69 -33.68 4.07
CA ALA A 615 4.99 -34.62 2.99
C ALA A 615 6.04 -34.05 2.04
N VAL A 616 5.91 -32.77 1.64
CA VAL A 616 6.93 -32.09 0.82
C VAL A 616 8.28 -32.08 1.52
N ASN A 617 8.33 -31.65 2.79
CA ASN A 617 9.58 -31.66 3.55
C ASN A 617 10.21 -33.06 3.62
N ALA A 618 9.40 -34.08 3.92
CA ALA A 618 9.89 -35.44 4.07
C ALA A 618 10.35 -36.06 2.74
N VAL A 619 9.60 -35.89 1.65
CA VAL A 619 9.98 -36.44 0.33
C VAL A 619 11.20 -35.71 -0.22
N MET A 620 11.22 -34.38 -0.16
CA MET A 620 12.31 -33.57 -0.72
C MET A 620 13.54 -33.49 0.19
N GLY A 621 13.48 -34.07 1.38
CA GLY A 621 14.59 -34.07 2.34
C GLY A 621 14.91 -32.68 2.90
N ASN A 622 13.90 -31.82 3.06
CA ASN A 622 14.03 -30.53 3.70
C ASN A 622 13.95 -30.67 5.23
N TYR A 623 15.11 -30.69 5.90
CA TYR A 623 15.21 -30.90 7.34
C TYR A 623 15.74 -29.69 8.12
N ASP A 624 16.07 -28.59 7.43
CA ASP A 624 16.15 -27.26 8.07
C ASP A 624 14.74 -26.67 8.22
N SER A 625 13.84 -27.48 8.79
CA SER A 625 12.40 -27.26 8.80
C SER A 625 11.79 -27.88 10.06
N TYR A 626 10.45 -27.87 10.18
CA TYR A 626 9.74 -28.63 11.23
C TYR A 626 10.15 -30.11 11.29
N ASN A 627 10.38 -30.76 10.13
CA ASN A 627 10.65 -32.19 10.03
C ASN A 627 12.04 -32.60 10.53
N GLY A 628 12.96 -31.65 10.70
CA GLY A 628 14.31 -31.90 11.20
C GLY A 628 14.58 -31.25 12.54
N GLN A 629 15.84 -31.04 12.88
CA GLN A 629 16.28 -30.66 14.23
C GLN A 629 15.91 -29.24 14.67
N MET A 630 15.87 -28.30 13.73
CA MET A 630 15.73 -26.89 14.05
C MET A 630 14.28 -26.49 14.35
N ALA A 631 13.30 -27.04 13.61
CA ALA A 631 11.88 -26.73 13.75
C ALA A 631 11.48 -25.27 13.51
N HIS A 632 11.98 -24.70 12.41
CA HIS A 632 11.70 -23.35 11.90
C HIS A 632 11.49 -23.38 10.36
N ASN A 633 11.64 -22.25 9.67
CA ASN A 633 11.48 -22.13 8.20
C ASN A 633 10.12 -22.57 7.67
N TYR A 634 9.06 -22.08 8.31
CA TYR A 634 7.70 -22.17 7.78
C TYR A 634 6.88 -21.01 8.32
N TYR A 635 5.72 -20.82 7.71
CA TYR A 635 4.71 -19.87 8.15
C TYR A 635 3.42 -20.61 8.50
N VAL A 636 2.58 -19.95 9.29
CA VAL A 636 1.24 -20.42 9.63
C VAL A 636 0.28 -19.30 9.26
N GLU A 637 -0.70 -19.60 8.41
CA GLU A 637 -1.81 -18.68 8.15
C GLU A 637 -2.97 -19.10 9.05
N TYR A 638 -3.52 -18.18 9.82
CA TYR A 638 -4.81 -18.35 10.50
C TYR A 638 -5.84 -17.53 9.74
N THR A 639 -7.00 -18.12 9.40
CA THR A 639 -8.15 -17.41 8.84
C THR A 639 -9.40 -18.28 8.97
N ASP A 640 -10.56 -17.65 9.16
CA ASP A 640 -11.87 -18.29 9.27
C ASP A 640 -11.87 -19.43 10.31
N GLY A 641 -11.29 -19.16 11.48
CA GLY A 641 -11.21 -20.09 12.60
C GLY A 641 -10.17 -21.21 12.49
N LYS A 642 -9.39 -21.30 11.41
CA LYS A 642 -8.45 -22.41 11.19
C LYS A 642 -7.03 -21.97 10.86
N MET A 643 -6.06 -22.80 11.25
CA MET A 643 -4.66 -22.67 10.87
C MET A 643 -4.23 -23.57 9.72
N TYR A 644 -3.41 -23.02 8.84
CA TYR A 644 -2.87 -23.64 7.64
C TYR A 644 -1.34 -23.55 7.64
N TYR A 645 -0.67 -24.59 7.14
CA TYR A 645 0.77 -24.59 6.95
C TYR A 645 1.13 -23.86 5.65
N VAL A 646 2.09 -22.95 5.72
CA VAL A 646 2.63 -22.23 4.56
C VAL A 646 4.12 -22.56 4.41
N GLY A 647 4.49 -23.17 3.29
CA GLY A 647 5.86 -23.60 3.02
C GLY A 647 6.82 -22.44 2.73
N TRP A 648 8.04 -22.52 3.25
CA TRP A 648 9.06 -21.48 3.14
C TRP A 648 10.48 -22.06 3.25
N ASP A 649 11.47 -21.36 2.68
CA ASP A 649 12.91 -21.65 2.75
C ASP A 649 13.26 -23.12 2.44
N TYR A 650 13.30 -23.46 1.14
CA TYR A 650 13.57 -24.82 0.68
C TYR A 650 15.01 -24.98 0.15
N ASN A 651 15.87 -23.98 0.36
CA ASN A 651 17.24 -23.94 -0.15
C ASN A 651 18.14 -25.08 0.38
N LEU A 652 17.86 -25.60 1.59
CA LEU A 652 18.60 -26.71 2.20
C LEU A 652 17.97 -28.10 1.96
N SER A 653 17.07 -28.21 0.98
CA SER A 653 16.47 -29.48 0.55
C SER A 653 17.40 -30.30 -0.39
N VAL A 654 16.95 -31.49 -0.78
CA VAL A 654 17.58 -32.35 -1.82
C VAL A 654 19.08 -32.56 -1.57
N GLY A 655 19.39 -33.00 -0.34
CA GLY A 655 20.73 -33.37 0.07
C GLY A 655 21.69 -32.20 0.29
N ASN A 656 21.17 -31.00 0.61
CA ASN A 656 21.99 -29.80 0.88
C ASN A 656 22.13 -29.47 2.38
N PHE A 657 21.38 -30.15 3.26
CA PHE A 657 21.49 -30.00 4.72
C PHE A 657 22.60 -30.89 5.32
N MET A 658 22.87 -30.74 6.64
CA MET A 658 24.08 -31.16 7.39
C MET A 658 24.65 -32.58 7.16
N ASP A 659 23.91 -33.52 6.56
CA ASP A 659 24.30 -34.91 6.28
C ASP A 659 24.25 -35.29 4.78
N TYR A 660 24.06 -34.28 3.92
CA TYR A 660 24.05 -34.39 2.46
C TYR A 660 23.16 -35.56 1.97
N GLY A 661 23.74 -36.51 1.22
CA GLY A 661 23.01 -37.58 0.56
C GLY A 661 22.37 -38.60 1.52
N ALA A 662 22.78 -38.64 2.80
CA ALA A 662 22.22 -39.59 3.76
C ALA A 662 20.73 -39.35 4.01
N ALA A 663 20.27 -38.11 3.86
CA ALA A 663 18.85 -37.75 3.96
C ALA A 663 17.97 -38.44 2.90
N ALA A 664 18.54 -39.00 1.82
CA ALA A 664 17.74 -39.73 0.83
C ALA A 664 17.07 -40.99 1.41
N GLU A 665 17.64 -41.57 2.47
CA GLU A 665 17.10 -42.76 3.16
C GLU A 665 16.42 -42.43 4.50
N SER A 666 16.12 -41.15 4.75
CA SER A 666 15.35 -40.72 5.93
C SER A 666 13.99 -41.41 6.01
N ASP A 667 13.51 -41.68 7.22
CA ASP A 667 12.29 -42.46 7.42
C ASP A 667 11.04 -41.71 6.95
N ILE A 668 10.50 -42.13 5.80
CA ILE A 668 9.29 -41.55 5.23
C ILE A 668 8.03 -41.87 6.06
N THR A 669 8.04 -42.92 6.89
CA THR A 669 6.85 -43.31 7.68
C THR A 669 6.61 -42.42 8.90
N THR A 670 7.69 -41.85 9.44
CA THR A 670 7.61 -40.83 10.50
C THR A 670 7.70 -39.42 9.93
N GLY A 671 8.25 -39.26 8.73
CA GLY A 671 8.50 -37.97 8.09
C GLY A 671 9.62 -37.16 8.75
N LEU A 672 10.28 -37.70 9.78
CA LEU A 672 11.30 -37.02 10.57
C LEU A 672 12.70 -37.47 10.18
N TYR A 673 13.67 -36.57 10.34
CA TYR A 673 15.08 -36.91 10.20
C TYR A 673 15.91 -36.20 11.27
N GLN A 674 16.70 -36.99 12.01
CA GLN A 674 17.55 -36.53 13.11
C GLN A 674 16.83 -35.74 14.23
N ALA A 675 15.50 -35.78 14.27
CA ALA A 675 14.68 -35.14 15.29
C ALA A 675 14.06 -36.19 16.23
N ASP A 676 13.94 -35.84 17.52
CA ASP A 676 13.18 -36.67 18.47
C ASP A 676 11.68 -36.52 18.22
N ALA A 677 11.02 -37.64 17.92
CA ALA A 677 9.58 -37.72 17.73
C ALA A 677 8.77 -37.12 18.89
N LYS A 678 9.26 -37.23 20.13
CA LYS A 678 8.60 -36.65 21.32
C LYS A 678 8.61 -35.12 21.32
N GLN A 679 9.50 -34.52 20.55
CA GLN A 679 9.62 -33.07 20.40
C GLN A 679 8.93 -32.54 19.15
N ARG A 680 8.13 -33.34 18.45
CA ARG A 680 7.48 -32.98 17.17
C ARG A 680 5.98 -33.30 17.18
N PRO A 681 5.21 -32.81 18.16
CA PRO A 681 3.81 -33.22 18.37
C PRO A 681 2.90 -32.96 17.16
N MET A 682 3.13 -31.92 16.35
CA MET A 682 2.32 -31.70 15.13
C MET A 682 2.42 -32.89 14.20
N LEU A 683 3.64 -33.30 13.83
CA LEU A 683 3.79 -34.42 12.92
C LEU A 683 3.46 -35.75 13.59
N THR A 684 3.96 -35.98 14.82
CA THR A 684 3.86 -37.30 15.45
C THR A 684 2.47 -37.63 15.98
N ASN A 685 1.74 -36.67 16.54
CA ASN A 685 0.38 -36.91 17.02
C ASN A 685 -0.61 -36.99 15.84
N LEU A 686 -0.42 -36.21 14.77
CA LEU A 686 -1.25 -36.34 13.56
C LEU A 686 -1.03 -37.70 12.90
N LEU A 687 0.22 -38.12 12.67
CA LEU A 687 0.49 -39.43 12.05
C LEU A 687 0.19 -40.62 12.98
N ALA A 688 -0.04 -40.41 14.28
CA ALA A 688 -0.55 -41.46 15.16
C ALA A 688 -2.02 -41.84 14.83
N VAL A 689 -2.78 -40.93 14.22
CA VAL A 689 -4.14 -41.17 13.73
C VAL A 689 -4.08 -41.92 12.39
N PRO A 690 -4.69 -43.13 12.27
CA PRO A 690 -4.62 -43.92 11.03
C PRO A 690 -5.13 -43.18 9.80
N GLU A 691 -6.25 -42.46 9.90
CA GLU A 691 -6.84 -41.70 8.79
C GLU A 691 -5.87 -40.64 8.24
N TYR A 692 -5.27 -39.84 9.13
CA TYR A 692 -4.31 -38.80 8.75
C TYR A 692 -3.01 -39.39 8.20
N ARG A 693 -2.59 -40.55 8.69
CA ARG A 693 -1.43 -41.26 8.14
C ARG A 693 -1.66 -41.70 6.70
N GLU A 694 -2.84 -42.25 6.38
CA GLU A 694 -3.19 -42.62 5.01
C GLU A 694 -3.26 -41.38 4.10
N MET A 695 -3.78 -40.26 4.59
CA MET A 695 -3.74 -38.99 3.86
C MET A 695 -2.30 -38.56 3.56
N TYR A 696 -1.43 -38.58 4.57
CA TYR A 696 -0.01 -38.26 4.41
C TYR A 696 0.66 -39.16 3.36
N TYR A 697 0.44 -40.48 3.42
CA TYR A 697 0.97 -41.40 2.41
C TYR A 697 0.40 -41.14 1.00
N SER A 698 -0.85 -40.70 0.89
CA SER A 698 -1.41 -40.29 -0.41
C SER A 698 -0.66 -39.09 -1.00
N TYR A 699 -0.31 -38.09 -0.19
CA TYR A 699 0.48 -36.95 -0.64
C TYR A 699 1.92 -37.33 -0.97
N VAL A 700 2.56 -38.19 -0.16
CA VAL A 700 3.88 -38.76 -0.48
C VAL A 700 3.85 -39.46 -1.84
N LYS A 701 2.83 -40.28 -2.10
CA LYS A 701 2.66 -40.96 -3.40
C LYS A 701 2.47 -39.97 -4.55
N GLN A 702 1.68 -38.91 -4.35
CA GLN A 702 1.49 -37.88 -5.37
C GLN A 702 2.81 -37.17 -5.72
N ILE A 703 3.60 -36.76 -4.72
CA ILE A 703 4.92 -36.13 -4.93
C ILE A 703 5.87 -37.08 -5.69
N VAL A 704 5.94 -38.35 -5.29
CA VAL A 704 6.79 -39.35 -5.96
C VAL A 704 6.34 -39.58 -7.40
N ASN A 705 5.04 -39.58 -7.68
CA ASN A 705 4.51 -39.71 -9.04
C ASN A 705 4.84 -38.49 -9.90
N TYR A 706 4.71 -37.29 -9.35
CA TYR A 706 5.11 -36.04 -10.00
C TYR A 706 6.58 -36.10 -10.45
N TYR A 707 7.44 -36.66 -9.59
CA TYR A 707 8.86 -36.91 -9.87
C TYR A 707 9.17 -38.35 -10.31
N SER A 708 8.26 -39.02 -11.03
CA SER A 708 8.47 -40.40 -11.49
C SER A 708 9.70 -40.56 -12.41
N ASP A 709 10.06 -39.50 -13.14
CA ASP A 709 11.33 -39.38 -13.87
C ASP A 709 12.08 -38.11 -13.43
N PRO A 710 12.84 -38.17 -12.31
CA PRO A 710 13.53 -37.00 -11.78
C PRO A 710 14.49 -36.35 -12.78
N VAL A 711 15.17 -37.16 -13.60
CA VAL A 711 16.15 -36.68 -14.59
C VAL A 711 15.46 -35.82 -15.65
N LYS A 712 14.30 -36.26 -16.14
CA LYS A 712 13.52 -35.47 -17.10
C LYS A 712 13.08 -34.13 -16.51
N THR A 713 12.56 -34.12 -15.28
CA THR A 713 12.11 -32.87 -14.65
C THR A 713 13.25 -31.90 -14.40
N ILE A 714 14.38 -32.39 -13.88
CA ILE A 714 15.59 -31.59 -13.67
C ILE A 714 16.10 -31.04 -15.00
N ASN A 715 16.14 -31.85 -16.07
CA ASN A 715 16.56 -31.37 -17.38
C ASN A 715 15.63 -30.31 -17.98
N SER A 716 14.33 -30.35 -17.66
CA SER A 716 13.38 -29.31 -18.07
C SER A 716 13.75 -27.97 -17.44
N HIS A 717 13.96 -27.94 -16.12
CA HIS A 717 14.42 -26.74 -15.40
C HIS A 717 15.81 -26.29 -15.87
N ALA A 718 16.75 -27.22 -16.04
CA ALA A 718 18.08 -26.92 -16.54
C ALA A 718 18.04 -26.26 -17.92
N SER A 719 17.17 -26.73 -18.82
CA SER A 719 17.05 -26.16 -20.15
C SER A 719 16.59 -24.70 -20.12
N LEU A 720 15.79 -24.31 -19.13
CA LEU A 720 15.37 -22.93 -18.92
C LEU A 720 16.52 -22.05 -18.40
N ILE A 721 17.28 -22.52 -17.40
CA ILE A 721 18.22 -21.65 -16.65
C ILE A 721 19.69 -21.77 -17.06
N ARG A 722 20.08 -22.80 -17.84
CA ARG A 722 21.48 -23.13 -18.12
C ARG A 722 22.27 -21.97 -18.71
N ASP A 723 21.70 -21.25 -19.69
CA ASP A 723 22.38 -20.12 -20.33
C ASP A 723 22.53 -18.92 -19.39
N HIS A 724 21.56 -18.72 -18.49
CA HIS A 724 21.60 -17.67 -17.45
C HIS A 724 22.67 -17.97 -16.39
N VAL A 725 22.74 -19.22 -15.91
CA VAL A 725 23.79 -19.68 -14.98
C VAL A 725 25.18 -19.52 -15.61
N LYS A 726 25.31 -19.84 -16.90
CA LYS A 726 26.58 -19.68 -17.64
C LYS A 726 26.98 -18.22 -17.80
N ALA A 727 26.02 -17.32 -17.95
CA ALA A 727 26.23 -15.88 -18.12
C ALA A 727 26.47 -15.14 -16.79
N ASP A 728 26.06 -15.71 -15.65
CA ASP A 728 26.13 -15.07 -14.33
C ASP A 728 27.58 -14.77 -13.92
N PRO A 729 27.99 -13.47 -13.87
CA PRO A 729 29.35 -13.09 -13.55
C PRO A 729 29.70 -13.27 -12.06
N ARG A 730 28.70 -13.54 -11.22
CA ARG A 730 28.81 -13.67 -9.76
C ARG A 730 28.37 -15.03 -9.25
N PHE A 731 28.21 -16.01 -10.13
CA PHE A 731 27.84 -17.35 -9.71
C PHE A 731 28.87 -17.87 -8.70
N PHE A 732 28.38 -18.40 -7.60
CA PHE A 732 29.19 -18.89 -6.50
C PHE A 732 30.04 -20.12 -6.86
N PHE A 733 29.66 -20.80 -7.93
CA PHE A 733 30.23 -22.05 -8.39
C PHE A 733 30.69 -21.91 -9.84
N THR A 734 31.33 -22.95 -10.35
CA THR A 734 31.65 -23.06 -11.78
C THR A 734 30.46 -23.64 -12.54
N PHE A 735 30.38 -23.34 -13.84
CA PHE A 735 29.37 -23.95 -14.70
C PHE A 735 29.48 -25.49 -14.75
N ASP A 736 30.70 -26.04 -14.68
CA ASP A 736 30.90 -27.51 -14.60
C ASP A 736 30.32 -28.10 -13.31
N GLN A 737 30.37 -27.37 -12.19
CA GLN A 737 29.73 -27.79 -10.93
C GLN A 737 28.22 -27.77 -11.05
N PHE A 738 27.62 -26.81 -11.76
CA PHE A 738 26.19 -26.82 -12.09
C PHE A 738 25.82 -28.07 -12.90
N GLU A 739 26.50 -28.34 -14.01
CA GLU A 739 26.23 -29.51 -14.86
C GLU A 739 26.40 -30.83 -14.10
N THR A 740 27.44 -30.91 -13.25
CA THR A 740 27.66 -32.08 -12.39
C THR A 740 26.54 -32.26 -11.36
N ASN A 741 25.98 -31.16 -10.83
CA ASN A 741 24.95 -31.23 -9.80
C ASN A 741 23.59 -31.66 -10.33
N ILE A 742 23.30 -31.40 -11.61
CA ILE A 742 22.04 -31.78 -12.25
C ILE A 742 22.11 -33.13 -12.97
N ALA A 743 23.30 -33.66 -13.21
CA ALA A 743 23.51 -34.92 -13.92
C ALA A 743 23.35 -36.14 -13.02
N LYS A 744 22.83 -37.23 -13.59
CA LYS A 744 22.86 -38.57 -12.97
C LYS A 744 24.27 -39.14 -13.05
N SER A 745 24.83 -39.56 -11.91
CA SER A 745 26.12 -40.23 -11.85
C SER A 745 26.03 -41.72 -12.19
N ALA A 746 27.07 -42.24 -12.85
CA ALA A 746 27.21 -43.69 -13.07
C ALA A 746 27.38 -44.47 -11.76
N ASN A 747 27.90 -43.83 -10.71
CA ASN A 747 28.12 -44.45 -9.41
C ASN A 747 26.89 -44.34 -8.48
N GLY A 748 25.82 -43.66 -8.93
CA GLY A 748 24.65 -43.33 -8.11
C GLY A 748 24.96 -42.33 -6.99
N LEU A 749 24.01 -42.16 -6.07
CA LEU A 749 24.16 -41.23 -4.95
C LEU A 749 25.35 -41.61 -4.07
N GLN A 750 26.36 -40.75 -4.04
CA GLN A 750 27.49 -40.89 -3.14
C GLN A 750 27.15 -40.30 -1.77
N VAL A 751 27.20 -41.12 -0.73
CA VAL A 751 27.00 -40.69 0.67
C VAL A 751 28.36 -40.75 1.36
N ARG A 752 28.82 -39.64 1.96
CA ARG A 752 29.99 -39.70 2.85
C ARG A 752 29.60 -40.40 4.15
N ASN A 753 30.33 -41.47 4.51
CA ASN A 753 30.40 -41.93 5.90
C ASN A 753 31.29 -40.96 6.68
N GLY A 754 30.76 -39.78 7.03
CA GLY A 754 31.45 -38.78 7.84
C GLY A 754 30.88 -38.77 9.25
N GLY A 755 31.60 -39.34 10.22
CA GLY A 755 31.18 -39.29 11.62
C GLY A 755 31.12 -37.85 12.14
N GLY A 756 29.97 -37.45 12.70
CA GLY A 756 29.84 -36.57 13.87
C GLY A 756 30.48 -35.18 13.85
N GLY A 757 31.02 -34.69 12.74
CA GLY A 757 31.39 -33.30 12.57
C GLY A 757 30.26 -32.58 11.87
N GLY A 758 29.26 -32.12 12.62
CA GLY A 758 28.14 -31.38 12.04
C GLY A 758 28.62 -30.17 11.23
N MET A 759 27.74 -29.60 10.41
CA MET A 759 27.91 -28.32 9.67
C MET A 759 28.31 -27.13 10.58
N TRP A 760 28.42 -27.39 11.89
CA TRP A 760 28.68 -26.48 13.01
C TRP A 760 29.64 -27.08 14.06
N GLY A 761 30.51 -28.02 13.70
CA GLY A 761 31.41 -28.70 14.63
C GLY A 761 32.34 -27.73 15.39
N GLY A 762 31.86 -27.20 16.53
CA GLY A 762 32.64 -26.37 17.45
C GLY A 762 31.95 -25.10 17.98
N PHE A 763 30.71 -25.14 18.45
CA PHE A 763 30.11 -24.03 19.24
C PHE A 763 30.66 -23.92 20.69
N GLY A 764 31.96 -24.19 20.89
CA GLY A 764 32.59 -24.24 22.21
C GLY A 764 33.95 -23.56 22.22
N GLY A 765 33.96 -22.26 22.52
CA GLY A 765 35.10 -21.56 23.13
C GLY A 765 36.34 -21.32 22.26
N GLY A 766 36.47 -20.07 21.77
CA GLY A 766 37.76 -19.44 21.50
C GLY A 766 38.17 -19.34 20.02
N GLY A 767 38.35 -18.09 19.54
CA GLY A 767 39.15 -17.76 18.36
C GLY A 767 38.41 -17.76 17.02
N PHE A 768 37.81 -16.61 16.68
CA PHE A 768 37.04 -16.30 15.46
C PHE A 768 37.82 -16.27 14.12
N PHE A 769 39.01 -16.87 14.01
CA PHE A 769 39.85 -16.72 12.82
C PHE A 769 40.57 -18.03 12.46
N GLY A 770 39.95 -18.82 11.58
CA GLY A 770 40.57 -20.01 10.99
C GLY A 770 39.63 -20.65 9.98
N GLY A 771 39.89 -20.42 8.69
CA GLY A 771 38.99 -20.76 7.59
C GLY A 771 38.62 -22.25 7.51
N GLY A 772 37.37 -22.50 7.11
CA GLY A 772 36.89 -23.82 6.70
C GLY A 772 35.56 -24.20 7.35
N LEU A 773 34.46 -23.53 6.99
CA LEU A 773 33.11 -24.00 7.37
C LEU A 773 32.03 -23.88 6.28
N PHE A 774 32.32 -23.25 5.13
CA PHE A 774 31.59 -23.44 3.88
C PHE A 774 32.62 -23.40 2.75
N SER A 775 33.23 -24.54 2.41
CA SER A 775 34.08 -24.59 1.23
C SER A 775 33.19 -24.41 0.00
N TYR A 776 33.29 -23.26 -0.66
CA TYR A 776 32.81 -23.11 -2.03
C TYR A 776 33.55 -24.13 -2.89
N GLY A 777 32.88 -25.25 -3.19
CA GLY A 777 33.28 -26.18 -4.23
C GLY A 777 33.69 -27.57 -3.75
N GLY A 778 33.06 -28.57 -4.38
CA GLY A 778 33.62 -29.91 -4.57
C GLY A 778 32.66 -31.07 -4.32
N ASP A 779 31.89 -31.01 -3.23
CA ASP A 779 31.23 -32.18 -2.63
C ASP A 779 29.69 -32.08 -2.56
N SER A 780 29.05 -31.25 -3.39
CA SER A 780 27.59 -31.09 -3.39
C SER A 780 26.90 -32.28 -4.07
N VAL A 781 25.91 -32.85 -3.39
CA VAL A 781 25.12 -33.99 -3.89
C VAL A 781 24.39 -33.63 -5.18
N SER A 782 24.51 -34.49 -6.20
CA SER A 782 23.70 -34.38 -7.40
C SER A 782 22.21 -34.48 -7.03
N ILE A 783 21.43 -33.47 -7.41
CA ILE A 783 19.99 -33.46 -7.15
C ILE A 783 19.28 -34.59 -7.90
N ALA A 784 19.80 -35.00 -9.06
CA ALA A 784 19.26 -36.13 -9.82
C ALA A 784 19.49 -37.45 -9.07
N ASP A 785 20.71 -37.70 -8.61
CA ASP A 785 21.02 -38.93 -7.87
C ASP A 785 20.27 -38.99 -6.54
N PHE A 786 20.13 -37.87 -5.83
CA PHE A 786 19.35 -37.78 -4.60
C PHE A 786 17.90 -38.19 -4.84
N MET A 787 17.23 -37.57 -5.83
CA MET A 787 15.82 -37.81 -6.08
C MET A 787 15.55 -39.24 -6.58
N ILE A 788 16.43 -39.81 -7.42
CA ILE A 788 16.33 -41.21 -7.83
C ILE A 788 16.39 -42.12 -6.60
N LYS A 789 17.42 -41.97 -5.77
CA LYS A 789 17.61 -42.79 -4.58
C LYS A 789 16.48 -42.62 -3.57
N ARG A 790 15.98 -41.39 -3.42
CA ARG A 790 14.85 -41.07 -2.54
C ARG A 790 13.57 -41.74 -3.00
N ASN A 791 13.27 -41.68 -4.29
CA ASN A 791 12.11 -42.37 -4.87
C ASN A 791 12.22 -43.89 -4.67
N GLU A 792 13.37 -44.50 -5.00
CA GLU A 792 13.60 -45.94 -4.79
C GLU A 792 13.38 -46.34 -3.32
N TYR A 793 13.90 -45.54 -2.38
CA TYR A 793 13.72 -45.76 -0.96
C TYR A 793 12.23 -45.70 -0.57
N ILE A 794 11.50 -44.66 -0.98
CA ILE A 794 10.08 -44.50 -0.64
C ILE A 794 9.24 -45.67 -1.18
N HIS A 795 9.45 -46.09 -2.44
CA HIS A 795 8.78 -47.26 -3.02
C HIS A 795 9.06 -48.52 -2.20
N SER A 796 10.31 -48.71 -1.73
CA SER A 796 10.68 -49.87 -0.90
C SER A 796 10.00 -49.89 0.48
N LYS A 797 9.61 -48.71 1.00
CA LYS A 797 8.97 -48.57 2.33
C LYS A 797 7.46 -48.61 2.28
N LEU A 798 6.85 -48.01 1.26
CA LEU A 798 5.39 -47.83 1.17
C LEU A 798 4.70 -48.73 0.13
N GLY A 799 5.46 -49.39 -0.76
CA GLY A 799 4.96 -50.50 -1.57
C GLY A 799 3.91 -50.15 -2.62
N PHE A 800 3.96 -48.93 -3.19
CA PHE A 800 3.07 -48.48 -4.26
C PHE A 800 3.78 -48.24 -5.58
#